data_AF-A0A9J7L0Q9-F1
#
_entry.id   AF-A0A9J7L0Q9-F1
#
_cell.length_a   1.000
_cell.length_b   1.000
_cell.length_c   1.000
_cell.angle_alpha   90.00
_cell.angle_beta   90.00
_cell.angle_gamma   90.00
#
_symmetry.space_group_name_H-M   'P 1'
#
loop_
_entity.id
_entity.type
_entity.pdbx_description
1 polymer ?
#
loop_
_entity_poly.entity_id
_entity_poly.type
_entity_poly.pdbx_seq_one_letter_code
_entity_poly.pdbx_strand_id
1 'polypeptide(L)'
;MPPMANVNGNVVCSNRFLRGVVEGFYGKPWTTDQRRELFRRMNKMGLNTYLYAPKDDYKHRAYWRDLYSVEEAEHLTSLIAEASESSVTFVYALSPGLDITFSSAKDVTFLKRKLEQVSHFGCKAFALLFDDIETDMCIADKEVFQSFAHAQVSVTNEVYQHLGQPTFLFCPTEYCESRAVPDIETSQYLTTVGSKLLPDIDVLWTGPRVVSKIISVEHIQKVTKTIKRPPVIWDNIHANDYDHKRVFLGPYDGRSTALMPHLHGVLTNPNCEFESNFMALHTLATWSKSTVDVTKKEAEGGDNSAVTSDIKLETEGVTEDSTTKSEGGLYNRNAALKLALKDWLEVIKTPKSGGMGVIKRSGNVSVITDSVTTVNTCMTMTPTTTSSCTQPVMCPVNTLTGEPIDIPKLPSSPSTDSAFDSTSASSESKDSEEGEGLEPMDISSSPAVSSPPTSSLLSSESTSCKQVGGDVGKKVEDTQPSTSTAIEGKVPETETMQVDYEGVDMSPPNPLEMQTDTEEIKSRINPLYTAQPVTYDDLAMLVDLFFLPFEHGPFGVHLIEEFIWLKTNSRIVSKCKRTLRSTAEDVKEWHERSEKYDKSCQSVLDMVNRLLNAPNRAAVYELFPYIYELKGIVALLKSLVKWLGSNRGYKDAFLTGKEEPWVFRGGLTGELQRLLPIDGAGDLFHQRAPDSPQSSIYIIRPYLHPDQDDVYEVCRKTCDDGLDGTDVFPDHPALIGDKLVGSFLTLSSEFCFVALDASEKVCGYVVAALDAKDFYKKFEVAWLTDLCNKYPKPTAKGNLSPAEEIINSFHNYKVYLPPNLYKRFPSLLRMSVLPQFLMDDPGVAKNMMACLFAALKANGSSGVYCEVNIGDKRMLEFYTKMGFFDVPMLDEYSEEVLILGRSF
;
A
#
# COMPACT_ATOMS: atom_id res chain seq x y z
N MET A 1 -29.66 34.47 15.08
CA MET A 1 -31.04 35.02 15.07
C MET A 1 -31.93 34.09 15.89
N PRO A 2 -32.99 34.59 16.56
CA PRO A 2 -34.05 33.72 17.09
C PRO A 2 -34.88 33.14 15.92
N PRO A 3 -35.54 31.98 16.09
CA PRO A 3 -36.36 31.38 15.05
C PRO A 3 -37.65 32.19 14.82
N MET A 4 -38.00 32.45 13.56
CA MET A 4 -39.33 32.99 13.23
C MET A 4 -40.39 31.91 13.42
N ALA A 5 -41.40 32.17 14.26
CA ALA A 5 -42.56 31.31 14.38
C ALA A 5 -43.51 31.50 13.19
N ASN A 6 -43.98 30.41 12.59
CA ASN A 6 -45.04 30.44 11.58
C ASN A 6 -46.42 30.33 12.26
N VAL A 7 -47.45 30.95 11.69
CA VAL A 7 -48.69 31.37 12.38
C VAL A 7 -49.62 30.21 12.81
N ASN A 8 -49.33 28.97 12.43
CA ASN A 8 -50.26 27.83 12.54
C ASN A 8 -49.98 26.82 13.68
N GLY A 9 -49.15 27.14 14.68
CA GLY A 9 -49.10 26.40 15.95
C GLY A 9 -48.57 24.95 15.91
N ASN A 10 -48.27 24.39 14.74
CA ASN A 10 -47.55 23.12 14.63
C ASN A 10 -46.08 23.32 15.00
N VAL A 11 -45.58 22.49 15.91
CA VAL A 11 -44.15 22.35 16.18
C VAL A 11 -43.51 21.67 14.97
N VAL A 12 -43.12 22.46 13.98
CA VAL A 12 -42.18 22.00 12.95
C VAL A 12 -40.87 21.72 13.65
N CYS A 13 -40.39 20.48 13.61
CA CYS A 13 -39.06 20.13 14.10
C CYS A 13 -38.04 21.08 13.47
N SER A 14 -37.33 21.84 14.28
CA SER A 14 -36.25 22.73 13.82
C SER A 14 -35.22 21.87 13.09
N ASN A 15 -35.12 22.05 11.77
CA ASN A 15 -34.34 21.16 10.91
C ASN A 15 -32.87 21.14 11.37
N ARG A 16 -32.43 20.01 11.94
CA ARG A 16 -31.17 19.92 12.69
C ARG A 16 -30.05 19.55 11.73
N PHE A 17 -29.08 20.45 11.58
CA PHE A 17 -27.91 20.23 10.74
C PHE A 17 -27.21 18.92 11.09
N LEU A 18 -27.14 18.00 10.13
CA LEU A 18 -26.53 16.69 10.28
C LEU A 18 -25.00 16.85 10.23
N ARG A 19 -24.28 16.40 11.26
CA ARG A 19 -22.82 16.49 11.30
C ARG A 19 -22.21 15.27 11.94
N GLY A 20 -21.32 14.60 11.23
CA GLY A 20 -20.68 13.40 11.74
C GLY A 20 -20.09 12.54 10.65
N VAL A 21 -20.43 11.25 10.68
CA VAL A 21 -19.65 10.20 10.01
C VAL A 21 -20.57 9.30 9.20
N VAL A 22 -20.11 8.92 8.02
CA VAL A 22 -20.62 7.76 7.29
C VAL A 22 -19.54 6.68 7.31
N GLU A 23 -19.88 5.47 7.77
CA GLU A 23 -19.05 4.29 7.54
C GLU A 23 -19.44 3.77 6.15
N GLY A 24 -18.84 4.32 5.09
CA GLY A 24 -19.31 4.13 3.70
C GLY A 24 -18.23 3.67 2.70
N PHE A 25 -17.04 3.39 3.21
CA PHE A 25 -15.86 2.93 2.47
C PHE A 25 -15.94 1.44 2.07
N TYR A 26 -15.09 1.06 1.12
CA TYR A 26 -14.83 -0.34 0.75
C TYR A 26 -13.77 -0.99 1.66
N GLY A 27 -13.90 -2.30 1.86
CA GLY A 27 -13.02 -3.07 2.75
C GLY A 27 -13.64 -3.36 4.12
N LYS A 28 -12.83 -3.92 5.02
CA LYS A 28 -13.28 -4.46 6.32
C LYS A 28 -14.06 -3.41 7.15
N PRO A 29 -15.35 -3.64 7.46
CA PRO A 29 -16.14 -2.74 8.30
C PRO A 29 -15.58 -2.60 9.73
N TRP A 30 -15.91 -1.50 10.40
CA TRP A 30 -15.52 -1.28 11.81
C TRP A 30 -16.22 -2.28 12.74
N THR A 31 -15.53 -2.63 13.83
CA THR A 31 -16.11 -3.49 14.87
C THR A 31 -17.17 -2.75 15.68
N THR A 32 -18.03 -3.51 16.36
CA THR A 32 -19.03 -2.95 17.29
C THR A 32 -18.38 -2.05 18.35
N ASP A 33 -17.22 -2.43 18.90
CA ASP A 33 -16.50 -1.62 19.89
C ASP A 33 -15.90 -0.33 19.32
N GLN A 34 -15.40 -0.37 18.09
CA GLN A 34 -14.96 0.83 17.36
C GLN A 34 -16.14 1.77 17.15
N ARG A 35 -17.32 1.27 16.74
CA ARG A 35 -18.54 2.08 16.57
C ARG A 35 -19.06 2.66 17.90
N ARG A 36 -19.02 1.90 19.01
CA ARG A 36 -19.32 2.41 20.36
C ARG A 36 -18.40 3.56 20.77
N GLU A 37 -17.10 3.40 20.55
CA GLU A 37 -16.10 4.44 20.80
C GLU A 37 -16.31 5.65 19.88
N LEU A 38 -16.71 5.43 18.61
CA LEU A 38 -17.06 6.50 17.68
C LEU A 38 -18.19 7.38 18.23
N PHE A 39 -19.27 6.77 18.73
CA PHE A 39 -20.41 7.52 19.28
C PHE A 39 -20.01 8.36 20.49
N ARG A 40 -19.14 7.83 21.37
CA ARG A 40 -18.58 8.58 22.51
C ARG A 40 -17.71 9.76 22.06
N ARG A 41 -16.83 9.54 21.08
CA ARG A 41 -16.00 10.59 20.47
C ARG A 41 -16.86 11.66 19.81
N MET A 42 -17.84 11.27 19.00
CA MET A 42 -18.78 12.16 18.34
C MET A 42 -19.54 13.03 19.34
N ASN A 43 -20.11 12.45 20.39
CA ASN A 43 -20.82 13.18 21.44
C ASN A 43 -19.89 14.21 22.13
N LYS A 44 -18.71 13.78 22.58
CA LYS A 44 -17.69 14.67 23.18
C LYS A 44 -17.28 15.81 22.23
N MET A 45 -17.18 15.50 20.93
CA MET A 45 -16.87 16.45 19.86
C MET A 45 -18.09 17.28 19.43
N GLY A 46 -19.32 16.98 19.86
CA GLY A 46 -20.56 17.68 19.47
C GLY A 46 -21.10 17.33 18.08
N LEU A 47 -20.57 16.28 17.46
CA LEU A 47 -21.12 15.63 16.26
C LEU A 47 -22.38 14.82 16.65
N ASN A 48 -23.30 14.63 15.71
CA ASN A 48 -24.67 14.20 16.00
C ASN A 48 -25.28 13.16 15.04
N THR A 49 -24.61 12.76 13.95
CA THR A 49 -25.18 11.82 12.97
C THR A 49 -24.17 10.76 12.53
N TYR A 50 -24.59 9.50 12.58
CA TYR A 50 -23.84 8.36 12.10
C TYR A 50 -24.66 7.62 11.04
N LEU A 51 -24.10 7.45 9.84
CA LEU A 51 -24.71 6.72 8.72
C LEU A 51 -24.01 5.36 8.56
N TYR A 52 -24.76 4.30 8.84
CA TYR A 52 -24.34 2.91 8.62
C TYR A 52 -24.48 2.57 7.14
N ALA A 53 -23.38 2.55 6.38
CA ALA A 53 -23.35 2.21 4.96
C ALA A 53 -22.15 1.31 4.51
N PRO A 54 -21.60 0.41 5.35
CA PRO A 54 -20.36 -0.30 5.04
C PRO A 54 -20.54 -1.17 3.78
N LYS A 55 -19.71 -0.94 2.74
CA LYS A 55 -19.89 -1.58 1.43
C LYS A 55 -19.77 -3.11 1.49
N ASP A 56 -18.90 -3.61 2.38
CA ASP A 56 -18.59 -5.04 2.55
C ASP A 56 -19.50 -5.76 3.58
N ASP A 57 -20.49 -5.08 4.18
CA ASP A 57 -21.60 -5.80 4.85
C ASP A 57 -22.50 -6.41 3.75
N TYR A 58 -22.43 -7.73 3.62
CA TYR A 58 -23.23 -8.47 2.63
C TYR A 58 -24.73 -8.13 2.71
N LYS A 59 -25.31 -7.97 3.90
CA LYS A 59 -26.75 -7.67 4.05
C LYS A 59 -27.10 -6.20 3.87
N HIS A 60 -26.11 -5.32 3.76
CA HIS A 60 -26.28 -3.93 3.36
C HIS A 60 -26.33 -3.76 1.82
N ARG A 61 -25.58 -4.56 1.05
CA ARG A 61 -25.48 -4.41 -0.42
C ARG A 61 -25.73 -5.69 -1.22
N ALA A 62 -24.85 -6.69 -1.13
CA ALA A 62 -24.89 -7.87 -2.01
C ALA A 62 -26.13 -8.77 -1.83
N TYR A 63 -26.57 -8.98 -0.59
CA TYR A 63 -27.73 -9.78 -0.20
C TYR A 63 -28.74 -8.90 0.55
N TRP A 64 -29.03 -7.71 0.00
CA TRP A 64 -29.88 -6.70 0.65
C TRP A 64 -31.30 -7.21 0.99
N ARG A 65 -31.82 -8.18 0.21
CA ARG A 65 -33.12 -8.84 0.41
C ARG A 65 -33.18 -9.72 1.67
N ASP A 66 -32.04 -10.22 2.15
CA ASP A 66 -31.98 -11.13 3.28
C ASP A 66 -32.18 -10.39 4.60
N LEU A 67 -33.05 -10.91 5.46
CA LEU A 67 -33.27 -10.38 6.80
C LEU A 67 -32.05 -10.67 7.70
N TYR A 68 -31.86 -9.83 8.71
CA TYR A 68 -30.89 -10.10 9.77
C TYR A 68 -31.34 -11.32 10.60
N SER A 69 -30.39 -12.16 11.02
CA SER A 69 -30.61 -13.26 11.96
C SER A 69 -30.94 -12.74 13.35
N VAL A 70 -31.23 -13.62 14.31
CA VAL A 70 -31.52 -13.20 15.70
C VAL A 70 -30.28 -12.56 16.33
N GLU A 71 -29.12 -13.14 16.10
CA GLU A 71 -27.83 -12.68 16.63
C GLU A 71 -27.41 -11.33 16.01
N GLU A 72 -27.58 -11.18 14.69
CA GLU A 72 -27.35 -9.90 14.00
C GLU A 72 -28.34 -8.82 14.43
N ALA A 73 -29.61 -9.19 14.67
CA ALA A 73 -30.65 -8.30 15.16
C ALA A 73 -30.37 -7.79 16.58
N GLU A 74 -29.93 -8.66 17.49
CA GLU A 74 -29.50 -8.29 18.85
C GLU A 74 -28.31 -7.33 18.81
N HIS A 75 -27.30 -7.61 17.97
CA HIS A 75 -26.14 -6.72 17.79
C HIS A 75 -26.54 -5.34 17.25
N LEU A 76 -27.40 -5.27 16.23
CA LEU A 76 -27.87 -3.99 15.67
C LEU A 76 -28.76 -3.23 16.65
N THR A 77 -29.65 -3.91 17.38
CA THR A 77 -30.49 -3.31 18.43
C THR A 77 -29.64 -2.67 19.53
N SER A 78 -28.61 -3.38 20.01
CA SER A 78 -27.64 -2.83 20.97
C SER A 78 -26.94 -1.59 20.40
N LEU A 79 -26.47 -1.65 19.16
CA LEU A 79 -25.72 -0.55 18.54
C LEU A 79 -26.58 0.71 18.33
N ILE A 80 -27.85 0.54 17.93
CA ILE A 80 -28.82 1.63 17.78
C ILE A 80 -29.13 2.27 19.15
N ALA A 81 -29.27 1.47 20.22
CA ALA A 81 -29.46 1.97 21.57
C ALA A 81 -28.26 2.81 22.05
N GLU A 82 -27.03 2.32 21.86
CA GLU A 82 -25.80 3.01 22.27
C GLU A 82 -25.55 4.33 21.50
N ALA A 83 -25.95 4.39 20.22
CA ALA A 83 -25.96 5.64 19.47
C ALA A 83 -26.94 6.65 20.09
N SER A 84 -28.17 6.21 20.41
CA SER A 84 -29.19 7.04 21.05
C SER A 84 -28.76 7.53 22.44
N GLU A 85 -28.15 6.68 23.27
CA GLU A 85 -27.58 7.06 24.58
C GLU A 85 -26.47 8.10 24.41
N SER A 86 -25.67 7.98 23.35
CA SER A 86 -24.63 8.95 22.98
C SER A 86 -25.16 10.21 22.30
N SER A 87 -26.49 10.42 22.22
CA SER A 87 -27.11 11.55 21.50
C SER A 87 -26.74 11.65 20.00
N VAL A 88 -26.38 10.52 19.39
CA VAL A 88 -26.08 10.37 17.96
C VAL A 88 -27.28 9.76 17.25
N THR A 89 -27.76 10.43 16.20
CA THR A 89 -28.76 9.88 15.29
C THR A 89 -28.11 8.77 14.46
N PHE A 90 -28.51 7.52 14.72
CA PHE A 90 -28.19 6.37 13.88
C PHE A 90 -29.08 6.37 12.64
N VAL A 91 -28.47 6.36 11.46
CA VAL A 91 -29.15 6.23 10.17
C VAL A 91 -28.76 4.88 9.55
N TYR A 92 -29.73 4.04 9.24
CA TYR A 92 -29.50 2.77 8.55
C TYR A 92 -29.61 2.95 7.03
N ALA A 93 -28.51 2.77 6.30
CA ALA A 93 -28.55 2.73 4.84
C ALA A 93 -28.85 1.32 4.30
N LEU A 94 -29.32 1.26 3.06
CA LEU A 94 -29.46 0.03 2.28
C LEU A 94 -29.13 0.33 0.82
N SER A 95 -28.36 -0.55 0.19
CA SER A 95 -27.82 -0.38 -1.18
C SER A 95 -28.39 -1.42 -2.15
N PRO A 96 -29.68 -1.35 -2.55
CA PRO A 96 -30.30 -2.38 -3.39
C PRO A 96 -29.92 -2.30 -4.88
N GLY A 97 -29.20 -1.25 -5.31
CA GLY A 97 -29.05 -0.89 -6.72
C GLY A 97 -28.29 -1.86 -7.63
N LEU A 98 -27.62 -2.89 -7.10
CA LEU A 98 -26.85 -3.85 -7.91
C LEU A 98 -27.73 -4.82 -8.71
N ASP A 99 -28.87 -5.25 -8.16
CA ASP A 99 -29.68 -6.33 -8.73
C ASP A 99 -31.19 -6.18 -8.48
N ILE A 100 -31.65 -5.01 -8.02
CA ILE A 100 -33.07 -4.71 -7.86
C ILE A 100 -33.78 -4.63 -9.22
N THR A 101 -34.94 -5.29 -9.33
CA THR A 101 -35.91 -5.02 -10.39
C THR A 101 -36.93 -4.04 -9.84
N PHE A 102 -36.84 -2.76 -10.21
CA PHE A 102 -37.64 -1.68 -9.61
C PHE A 102 -39.15 -1.87 -9.79
N SER A 103 -39.57 -2.50 -10.90
CA SER A 103 -40.97 -2.81 -11.21
C SER A 103 -41.50 -4.06 -10.48
N SER A 104 -40.62 -4.84 -9.85
CA SER A 104 -40.99 -6.07 -9.15
C SER A 104 -41.58 -5.75 -7.78
N ALA A 105 -42.91 -5.91 -7.66
CA ALA A 105 -43.61 -5.81 -6.38
C ALA A 105 -43.02 -6.74 -5.29
N LYS A 106 -42.36 -7.84 -5.67
CA LYS A 106 -41.63 -8.72 -4.74
C LYS A 106 -40.39 -8.04 -4.17
N ASP A 107 -39.59 -7.39 -5.02
CA ASP A 107 -38.38 -6.67 -4.57
C ASP A 107 -38.72 -5.47 -3.71
N VAL A 108 -39.73 -4.68 -4.09
CA VAL A 108 -40.24 -3.58 -3.26
C VAL A 108 -40.78 -4.12 -1.91
N THR A 109 -41.38 -5.31 -1.88
CA THR A 109 -41.81 -5.96 -0.63
C THR A 109 -40.63 -6.43 0.23
N PHE A 110 -39.58 -7.01 -0.36
CA PHE A 110 -38.35 -7.35 0.37
C PHE A 110 -37.69 -6.09 0.97
N LEU A 111 -37.65 -5.00 0.19
CA LEU A 111 -37.06 -3.73 0.60
C LEU A 111 -37.77 -3.14 1.82
N LYS A 112 -39.11 -3.09 1.77
CA LYS A 112 -39.96 -2.66 2.89
C LYS A 112 -39.74 -3.54 4.11
N ARG A 113 -39.82 -4.88 3.97
CA ARG A 113 -39.66 -5.82 5.10
C ARG A 113 -38.30 -5.72 5.78
N LYS A 114 -37.22 -5.49 5.02
CA LYS A 114 -35.87 -5.30 5.57
C LYS A 114 -35.77 -4.02 6.40
N LEU A 115 -36.31 -2.91 5.88
CA LEU A 115 -36.29 -1.62 6.59
C LEU A 115 -37.25 -1.60 7.78
N GLU A 116 -38.41 -2.26 7.68
CA GLU A 116 -39.30 -2.53 8.81
C GLU A 116 -38.58 -3.32 9.91
N GLN A 117 -37.83 -4.38 9.57
CA GLN A 117 -37.07 -5.16 10.55
C GLN A 117 -36.13 -4.26 11.36
N VAL A 118 -35.38 -3.38 10.68
CA VAL A 118 -34.46 -2.45 11.34
C VAL A 118 -35.18 -1.33 12.09
N SER A 119 -36.39 -0.93 11.67
CA SER A 119 -37.24 -0.02 12.45
C SER A 119 -37.69 -0.66 13.78
N HIS A 120 -38.00 -1.96 13.79
CA HIS A 120 -38.33 -2.69 15.02
C HIS A 120 -37.12 -2.82 15.99
N PHE A 121 -35.88 -2.71 15.50
CA PHE A 121 -34.67 -2.59 16.33
C PHE A 121 -34.53 -1.21 17.01
N GLY A 122 -35.47 -0.28 16.77
CA GLY A 122 -35.49 1.08 17.31
C GLY A 122 -34.93 2.15 16.38
N CYS A 123 -34.56 1.81 15.14
CA CYS A 123 -34.05 2.77 14.17
C CYS A 123 -35.15 3.74 13.70
N LYS A 124 -34.81 5.04 13.58
CA LYS A 124 -35.73 6.14 13.25
C LYS A 124 -35.30 6.97 12.05
N ALA A 125 -34.18 6.62 11.41
CA ALA A 125 -33.66 7.32 10.25
C ALA A 125 -33.06 6.30 9.27
N PHE A 126 -33.31 6.51 7.99
CA PHE A 126 -32.96 5.53 6.95
C PHE A 126 -32.28 6.19 5.74
N ALA A 127 -31.62 5.40 4.92
CA ALA A 127 -31.12 5.84 3.62
C ALA A 127 -31.28 4.77 2.54
N LEU A 128 -31.50 5.19 1.30
CA LEU A 128 -31.36 4.35 0.11
C LEU A 128 -30.19 4.87 -0.74
N LEU A 129 -29.28 3.96 -1.08
CA LEU A 129 -28.06 4.30 -1.83
C LEU A 129 -28.10 3.64 -3.21
N PHE A 130 -27.91 4.46 -4.24
CA PHE A 130 -27.79 4.06 -5.64
C PHE A 130 -26.44 4.50 -6.23
N ASP A 131 -25.41 4.53 -5.38
CA ASP A 131 -24.02 4.86 -5.71
C ASP A 131 -23.30 3.67 -6.36
N ASP A 132 -22.40 3.93 -7.31
CA ASP A 132 -21.51 2.94 -7.93
C ASP A 132 -22.23 1.69 -8.46
N ILE A 133 -23.23 1.94 -9.30
CA ILE A 133 -24.03 0.95 -10.04
C ILE A 133 -24.09 1.32 -11.52
N GLU A 134 -24.39 0.34 -12.39
CA GLU A 134 -24.65 0.60 -13.80
C GLU A 134 -25.97 1.37 -13.99
N THR A 135 -26.04 2.20 -15.02
CA THR A 135 -27.21 3.04 -15.32
C THR A 135 -28.25 2.35 -16.21
N ASP A 136 -27.96 1.15 -16.73
CA ASP A 136 -28.91 0.45 -17.58
C ASP A 136 -29.94 -0.34 -16.77
N MET A 137 -31.19 -0.27 -17.23
CA MET A 137 -32.32 -0.95 -16.58
C MET A 137 -32.62 -2.29 -17.25
N CYS A 138 -33.13 -3.25 -16.47
CA CYS A 138 -33.67 -4.48 -17.04
C CYS A 138 -34.88 -4.19 -17.95
N ILE A 139 -35.23 -5.14 -18.82
CA ILE A 139 -36.32 -4.95 -19.81
C ILE A 139 -37.65 -4.61 -19.12
N ALA A 140 -38.00 -5.30 -18.02
CA ALA A 140 -39.23 -5.06 -17.28
C ALA A 140 -39.31 -3.63 -16.70
N ASP A 141 -38.18 -3.10 -16.20
CA ASP A 141 -38.14 -1.73 -15.67
C ASP A 141 -38.24 -0.69 -16.78
N LYS A 142 -37.69 -0.96 -17.97
CA LYS A 142 -37.83 -0.10 -19.18
C LYS A 142 -39.27 -0.04 -19.70
N GLU A 143 -40.09 -1.07 -19.47
CA GLU A 143 -41.51 -1.06 -19.83
C GLU A 143 -42.38 -0.24 -18.87
N VAL A 144 -41.92 -0.02 -17.63
CA VAL A 144 -42.68 0.66 -16.55
C VAL A 144 -42.20 2.10 -16.31
N PHE A 145 -40.89 2.34 -16.33
CA PHE A 145 -40.29 3.62 -15.96
C PHE A 145 -39.66 4.34 -17.15
N GLN A 146 -39.92 5.65 -17.24
CA GLN A 146 -39.43 6.51 -18.32
C GLN A 146 -37.90 6.73 -18.28
N SER A 147 -37.28 6.60 -17.11
CA SER A 147 -35.83 6.68 -16.92
C SER A 147 -35.40 6.05 -15.59
N PHE A 148 -34.11 5.81 -15.43
CA PHE A 148 -33.51 5.26 -14.21
C PHE A 148 -33.82 6.10 -12.96
N ALA A 149 -33.81 7.43 -13.09
CA ALA A 149 -34.22 8.34 -12.03
C ALA A 149 -35.69 8.15 -11.62
N HIS A 150 -36.60 7.91 -12.57
CA HIS A 150 -38.01 7.65 -12.24
C HIS A 150 -38.18 6.35 -11.46
N ALA A 151 -37.44 5.29 -11.82
CA ALA A 151 -37.47 4.01 -11.12
C ALA A 151 -36.99 4.15 -9.66
N GLN A 152 -35.80 4.74 -9.47
CA GLN A 152 -35.22 4.98 -8.14
C GLN A 152 -36.09 5.87 -7.26
N VAL A 153 -36.59 6.98 -7.79
CA VAL A 153 -37.45 7.92 -7.07
C VAL A 153 -38.80 7.29 -6.72
N SER A 154 -39.40 6.49 -7.61
CA SER A 154 -40.67 5.82 -7.33
C SER A 154 -40.54 4.90 -6.12
N VAL A 155 -39.54 4.00 -6.14
CA VAL A 155 -39.31 3.06 -5.03
C VAL A 155 -38.91 3.80 -3.74
N THR A 156 -38.10 4.85 -3.84
CA THR A 156 -37.68 5.65 -2.67
C THR A 156 -38.85 6.36 -2.01
N ASN A 157 -39.70 7.03 -2.79
CA ASN A 157 -40.90 7.70 -2.28
C ASN A 157 -41.88 6.70 -1.64
N GLU A 158 -42.07 5.52 -2.26
CA GLU A 158 -42.97 4.49 -1.74
C GLU A 158 -42.47 3.91 -0.40
N VAL A 159 -41.17 3.64 -0.29
CA VAL A 159 -40.53 3.18 0.96
C VAL A 159 -40.60 4.26 2.05
N TYR A 160 -40.30 5.51 1.69
CA TYR A 160 -40.36 6.64 2.61
C TYR A 160 -41.76 6.83 3.22
N GLN A 161 -42.80 6.79 2.38
CA GLN A 161 -44.19 6.86 2.83
C GLN A 161 -44.58 5.64 3.68
N HIS A 162 -44.16 4.44 3.28
CA HIS A 162 -44.43 3.19 4.00
C HIS A 162 -43.86 3.18 5.42
N LEU A 163 -42.67 3.74 5.63
CA LEU A 163 -42.02 3.87 6.94
C LEU A 163 -42.57 5.05 7.78
N GLY A 164 -43.61 5.74 7.33
CA GLY A 164 -44.23 6.84 8.07
C GLY A 164 -43.48 8.17 7.97
N GLN A 165 -42.72 8.38 6.89
CA GLN A 165 -41.98 9.63 6.60
C GLN A 165 -40.92 10.00 7.66
N PRO A 166 -39.97 9.11 7.98
CA PRO A 166 -38.89 9.35 8.95
C PRO A 166 -37.82 10.31 8.39
N THR A 167 -36.77 10.64 9.15
CA THR A 167 -35.56 11.24 8.55
C THR A 167 -34.99 10.28 7.50
N PHE A 168 -34.84 10.73 6.26
CA PHE A 168 -34.53 9.85 5.13
C PHE A 168 -33.53 10.49 4.17
N LEU A 169 -32.49 9.75 3.82
CA LEU A 169 -31.44 10.16 2.88
C LEU A 169 -31.51 9.35 1.58
N PHE A 170 -31.21 10.00 0.46
CA PHE A 170 -31.11 9.39 -0.86
C PHE A 170 -29.73 9.68 -1.45
N CYS A 171 -28.95 8.64 -1.79
CA CYS A 171 -27.73 8.80 -2.57
C CYS A 171 -28.02 8.55 -4.06
N PRO A 172 -27.96 9.58 -4.91
CA PRO A 172 -28.12 9.43 -6.35
C PRO A 172 -26.96 8.64 -6.99
N THR A 173 -27.18 8.12 -8.19
CA THR A 173 -26.10 7.55 -9.02
C THR A 173 -25.17 8.64 -9.56
N GLU A 174 -25.73 9.79 -9.95
CA GLU A 174 -24.97 11.00 -10.29
C GLU A 174 -24.66 11.82 -9.02
N TYR A 175 -23.86 11.30 -8.08
CA TYR A 175 -23.60 11.92 -6.75
C TYR A 175 -22.53 13.03 -6.71
N CYS A 176 -21.94 13.39 -7.85
CA CYS A 176 -20.97 14.49 -7.97
C CYS A 176 -20.99 15.08 -9.39
N GLU A 177 -20.39 16.26 -9.58
CA GLU A 177 -20.39 16.94 -10.89
C GLU A 177 -19.77 16.09 -11.99
N SER A 178 -18.64 15.44 -11.73
CA SER A 178 -17.97 14.56 -12.69
C SER A 178 -18.76 13.28 -13.05
N ARG A 179 -19.91 13.04 -12.40
CA ARG A 179 -20.87 11.98 -12.77
C ARG A 179 -22.18 12.52 -13.35
N ALA A 180 -22.43 13.83 -13.33
CA ALA A 180 -23.64 14.42 -13.86
C ALA A 180 -23.59 14.52 -15.39
N VAL A 181 -24.59 13.97 -16.10
CA VAL A 181 -24.53 13.86 -17.57
C VAL A 181 -25.57 14.76 -18.26
N PRO A 182 -25.16 15.72 -19.11
CA PRO A 182 -23.78 16.12 -19.42
C PRO A 182 -23.19 17.08 -18.38
N ASP A 183 -24.02 17.72 -17.55
CA ASP A 183 -23.62 18.58 -16.43
C ASP A 183 -24.76 18.68 -15.37
N ILE A 184 -24.49 19.31 -14.22
CA ILE A 184 -25.46 19.44 -13.11
C ILE A 184 -26.77 20.17 -13.50
N GLU A 185 -26.72 21.21 -14.33
CA GLU A 185 -27.89 22.04 -14.64
C GLU A 185 -28.75 21.45 -15.75
N THR A 186 -28.15 20.68 -16.66
CA THR A 186 -28.86 20.05 -17.79
C THR A 186 -29.10 18.54 -17.62
N SER A 187 -28.54 17.90 -16.58
CA SER A 187 -28.80 16.48 -16.27
C SER A 187 -30.29 16.21 -16.09
N GLN A 188 -30.80 15.34 -16.96
CA GLN A 188 -32.19 14.85 -16.91
C GLN A 188 -32.41 13.95 -15.70
N TYR A 189 -31.38 13.21 -15.28
CA TYR A 189 -31.41 12.38 -14.07
C TYR A 189 -31.58 13.25 -12.82
N LEU A 190 -30.70 14.24 -12.60
CA LEU A 190 -30.76 15.13 -11.44
C LEU A 190 -32.01 16.03 -11.46
N THR A 191 -32.45 16.47 -12.64
CA THR A 191 -33.72 17.21 -12.79
C THR A 191 -34.93 16.35 -12.41
N THR A 192 -34.91 15.05 -12.73
CA THR A 192 -35.96 14.11 -12.31
C THR A 192 -35.94 13.90 -10.79
N VAL A 193 -34.76 13.65 -10.20
CA VAL A 193 -34.60 13.53 -8.73
C VAL A 193 -35.12 14.80 -8.04
N GLY A 194 -34.69 15.99 -8.50
CA GLY A 194 -35.11 17.26 -7.91
C GLY A 194 -36.61 17.55 -8.00
N SER A 195 -37.27 17.11 -9.07
CA SER A 195 -38.70 17.38 -9.32
C SER A 195 -39.68 16.30 -8.86
N LYS A 196 -39.20 15.07 -8.61
CA LYS A 196 -40.05 13.91 -8.27
C LYS A 196 -39.79 13.31 -6.89
N LEU A 197 -38.58 13.44 -6.34
CA LEU A 197 -38.28 12.98 -4.98
C LEU A 197 -39.04 13.85 -3.97
N LEU A 198 -39.67 13.24 -2.97
CA LEU A 198 -40.45 13.98 -1.96
C LEU A 198 -39.60 15.04 -1.25
N PRO A 199 -40.17 16.22 -0.90
CA PRO A 199 -39.40 17.39 -0.48
C PRO A 199 -38.54 17.14 0.75
N ASP A 200 -39.09 16.40 1.72
CA ASP A 200 -38.48 16.09 3.03
C ASP A 200 -37.53 14.86 3.01
N ILE A 201 -37.15 14.39 1.82
CA ILE A 201 -36.06 13.42 1.63
C ILE A 201 -34.79 14.18 1.27
N ASP A 202 -33.78 14.06 2.12
CA ASP A 202 -32.47 14.70 1.96
C ASP A 202 -31.64 13.98 0.88
N VAL A 203 -30.84 14.72 0.12
CA VAL A 203 -30.02 14.18 -0.99
C VAL A 203 -28.54 14.29 -0.66
N LEU A 204 -27.83 13.16 -0.77
CA LEU A 204 -26.39 13.06 -0.55
C LEU A 204 -25.60 13.55 -1.78
N TRP A 205 -24.47 14.21 -1.55
CA TRP A 205 -23.63 14.80 -2.61
C TRP A 205 -22.16 14.89 -2.20
N THR A 206 -21.19 14.57 -3.09
CA THR A 206 -19.74 14.59 -2.73
C THR A 206 -18.97 15.81 -3.23
N GLY A 207 -19.63 16.75 -3.90
CA GLY A 207 -19.03 17.98 -4.46
C GLY A 207 -18.74 17.88 -5.96
N PRO A 208 -17.73 18.61 -6.48
CA PRO A 208 -17.36 18.53 -7.90
C PRO A 208 -16.82 17.15 -8.34
N ARG A 209 -16.24 16.38 -7.42
CA ARG A 209 -15.66 15.05 -7.69
C ARG A 209 -16.04 14.07 -6.57
N VAL A 210 -15.75 12.78 -6.78
CA VAL A 210 -15.87 11.74 -5.73
C VAL A 210 -15.07 12.13 -4.49
N VAL A 211 -13.80 12.50 -4.67
CA VAL A 211 -12.94 13.15 -3.67
C VAL A 211 -12.76 14.60 -4.10
N SER A 212 -13.45 15.53 -3.43
CA SER A 212 -13.41 16.96 -3.79
C SER A 212 -12.28 17.70 -3.08
N LYS A 213 -11.39 18.37 -3.83
CA LYS A 213 -10.34 19.25 -3.27
C LYS A 213 -10.94 20.50 -2.62
N ILE A 214 -11.90 21.14 -3.30
CA ILE A 214 -12.64 22.31 -2.83
C ILE A 214 -14.13 22.08 -3.12
N ILE A 215 -15.00 22.54 -2.22
CA ILE A 215 -16.44 22.68 -2.44
C ILE A 215 -16.78 24.16 -2.22
N SER A 216 -17.26 24.85 -3.26
CA SER A 216 -17.59 26.29 -3.17
C SER A 216 -19.08 26.54 -2.94
N VAL A 217 -19.44 27.75 -2.50
CA VAL A 217 -20.83 28.14 -2.29
C VAL A 217 -21.59 28.18 -3.62
N GLU A 218 -20.95 28.67 -4.68
CA GLU A 218 -21.50 28.71 -6.04
C GLU A 218 -21.81 27.30 -6.55
N HIS A 219 -20.94 26.33 -6.24
CA HIS A 219 -21.17 24.92 -6.58
C HIS A 219 -22.43 24.37 -5.92
N ILE A 220 -22.58 24.59 -4.60
CA ILE A 220 -23.76 24.13 -3.86
C ILE A 220 -25.03 24.85 -4.33
N GLN A 221 -24.96 26.14 -4.68
CA GLN A 221 -26.09 26.86 -5.27
C GLN A 221 -26.53 26.26 -6.62
N LYS A 222 -25.58 25.87 -7.49
CA LYS A 222 -25.85 25.15 -8.75
C LYS A 222 -26.56 23.82 -8.49
N VAL A 223 -26.03 23.02 -7.56
CA VAL A 223 -26.60 21.72 -7.15
C VAL A 223 -28.03 21.90 -6.60
N THR A 224 -28.21 22.76 -5.60
CA THR A 224 -29.52 23.05 -4.98
C THR A 224 -30.55 23.57 -5.98
N LYS A 225 -30.14 24.37 -6.97
CA LYS A 225 -31.01 24.83 -8.06
C LYS A 225 -31.55 23.66 -8.90
N THR A 226 -30.76 22.63 -9.17
CA THR A 226 -31.22 21.42 -9.88
C THR A 226 -32.04 20.51 -8.95
N ILE A 227 -31.47 20.07 -7.82
CA ILE A 227 -32.09 19.07 -6.92
C ILE A 227 -33.20 19.63 -6.03
N LYS A 228 -33.48 20.93 -6.10
CA LYS A 228 -34.55 21.67 -5.37
C LYS A 228 -34.47 21.68 -3.84
N ARG A 229 -33.35 21.28 -3.25
CA ARG A 229 -33.11 21.26 -1.80
C ARG A 229 -31.62 21.47 -1.45
N PRO A 230 -31.27 21.93 -0.23
CA PRO A 230 -29.91 21.87 0.28
C PRO A 230 -29.43 20.41 0.35
N PRO A 231 -28.24 20.06 -0.18
CA PRO A 231 -27.73 18.70 -0.05
C PRO A 231 -27.15 18.44 1.35
N VAL A 232 -27.00 17.17 1.68
CA VAL A 232 -26.12 16.67 2.75
C VAL A 232 -24.82 16.23 2.10
N ILE A 233 -23.69 16.78 2.52
CA ILE A 233 -22.40 16.40 1.94
C ILE A 233 -21.98 15.03 2.46
N TRP A 234 -21.71 14.10 1.54
CA TRP A 234 -20.91 12.90 1.81
C TRP A 234 -19.47 13.26 1.49
N ASP A 235 -18.61 13.41 2.49
CA ASP A 235 -17.28 14.01 2.31
C ASP A 235 -16.15 12.98 2.35
N ASN A 236 -15.63 12.63 1.17
CA ASN A 236 -14.52 11.69 0.99
C ASN A 236 -13.12 12.32 1.11
N ILE A 237 -12.96 13.55 1.63
CA ILE A 237 -11.63 14.18 1.78
C ILE A 237 -10.64 13.33 2.61
N HIS A 238 -11.12 12.51 3.54
CA HIS A 238 -10.30 11.63 4.36
C HIS A 238 -10.43 10.14 4.02
N ALA A 239 -11.16 9.76 2.96
CA ALA A 239 -11.28 8.37 2.53
C ALA A 239 -9.97 7.86 1.90
N ASN A 240 -9.57 6.63 2.21
CA ASN A 240 -8.35 5.98 1.67
C ASN A 240 -8.58 4.58 1.05
N ASP A 241 -9.83 4.13 0.95
CA ASP A 241 -10.20 2.82 0.38
C ASP A 241 -9.74 2.63 -1.08
N TYR A 242 -9.65 3.71 -1.86
CA TYR A 242 -9.15 3.70 -3.23
C TYR A 242 -7.62 3.55 -3.37
N ASP A 243 -6.83 3.72 -2.29
CA ASP A 243 -5.38 3.53 -2.28
C ASP A 243 -4.85 3.16 -0.88
N HIS A 244 -4.79 1.85 -0.59
CA HIS A 244 -4.31 1.30 0.69
C HIS A 244 -2.85 1.64 1.07
N LYS A 245 -2.09 2.34 0.22
CA LYS A 245 -0.78 2.90 0.59
C LYS A 245 -0.89 4.31 1.20
N ARG A 246 -2.08 4.89 1.25
CA ARG A 246 -2.33 6.25 1.77
C ARG A 246 -3.15 6.20 3.05
N VAL A 247 -2.89 7.14 3.94
CA VAL A 247 -3.70 7.46 5.11
C VAL A 247 -3.70 8.98 5.25
N PHE A 248 -4.81 9.56 5.69
CA PHE A 248 -5.03 11.00 5.74
C PHE A 248 -5.27 11.46 7.17
N LEU A 249 -4.27 12.12 7.74
CA LEU A 249 -4.21 12.66 9.09
C LEU A 249 -4.26 14.20 9.10
N GLY A 250 -4.31 14.85 7.93
CA GLY A 250 -4.45 16.31 7.81
C GLY A 250 -5.82 16.84 8.29
N PRO A 251 -5.96 18.17 8.44
CA PRO A 251 -7.20 18.80 8.89
C PRO A 251 -8.28 18.79 7.81
N TYR A 252 -9.54 18.86 8.24
CA TYR A 252 -10.68 19.12 7.36
C TYR A 252 -10.54 20.47 6.66
N ASP A 253 -10.49 20.49 5.32
CA ASP A 253 -10.16 21.70 4.55
C ASP A 253 -10.83 21.75 3.16
N GLY A 254 -10.79 22.91 2.50
CA GLY A 254 -11.39 23.16 1.19
C GLY A 254 -12.91 23.39 1.23
N ARG A 255 -13.49 23.55 2.44
CA ARG A 255 -14.92 23.81 2.67
C ARG A 255 -15.02 25.06 3.57
N SER A 256 -15.36 26.22 3.01
CA SER A 256 -15.60 27.43 3.83
C SER A 256 -16.82 27.21 4.74
N THR A 257 -16.81 27.80 5.94
CA THR A 257 -17.98 27.78 6.84
C THR A 257 -19.19 28.51 6.22
N ALA A 258 -18.97 29.37 5.22
CA ALA A 258 -20.00 29.96 4.36
C ALA A 258 -20.90 28.93 3.67
N LEU A 259 -20.48 27.65 3.57
CA LEU A 259 -21.33 26.56 3.09
C LEU A 259 -22.43 26.17 4.06
N MET A 260 -22.24 26.34 5.38
CA MET A 260 -23.14 25.79 6.41
C MET A 260 -24.61 26.24 6.25
N PRO A 261 -24.94 27.50 5.89
CA PRO A 261 -26.32 27.93 5.63
C PRO A 261 -26.94 27.37 4.33
N HIS A 262 -26.13 26.81 3.43
CA HIS A 262 -26.54 26.26 2.13
C HIS A 262 -26.60 24.73 2.10
N LEU A 263 -26.31 24.07 3.22
CA LEU A 263 -26.28 22.63 3.38
C LEU A 263 -27.26 22.19 4.47
N HIS A 264 -27.79 20.98 4.35
CA HIS A 264 -28.52 20.33 5.43
C HIS A 264 -27.60 19.53 6.36
N GLY A 265 -26.41 19.14 5.87
CA GLY A 265 -25.39 18.53 6.71
C GLY A 265 -24.06 18.22 6.02
N VAL A 266 -23.12 17.67 6.80
CA VAL A 266 -21.83 17.12 6.36
C VAL A 266 -21.54 15.83 7.14
N LEU A 267 -21.45 14.72 6.42
CA LEU A 267 -21.04 13.40 6.92
C LEU A 267 -19.72 13.02 6.26
N THR A 268 -18.62 12.95 7.01
CA THR A 268 -17.34 12.52 6.44
C THR A 268 -17.29 11.01 6.30
N ASN A 269 -16.79 10.54 5.16
CA ASN A 269 -16.33 9.17 4.95
C ASN A 269 -14.80 9.18 5.15
N PRO A 270 -14.28 8.70 6.28
CA PRO A 270 -12.89 8.88 6.65
C PRO A 270 -12.05 7.65 6.26
N ASN A 271 -10.85 7.49 6.82
CA ASN A 271 -9.99 6.34 6.52
C ASN A 271 -10.64 5.03 7.02
N CYS A 272 -10.30 3.90 6.40
CA CYS A 272 -10.73 2.58 6.86
C CYS A 272 -10.19 2.28 8.27
N GLU A 273 -8.96 2.72 8.58
CA GLU A 273 -8.35 2.63 9.90
C GLU A 273 -9.02 3.56 10.92
N PHE A 274 -9.57 3.00 11.98
CA PHE A 274 -10.42 3.69 12.94
C PHE A 274 -9.70 4.79 13.75
N GLU A 275 -8.50 4.50 14.26
CA GLU A 275 -7.74 5.43 15.10
C GLU A 275 -7.06 6.54 14.31
N SER A 276 -6.77 6.30 13.03
CA SER A 276 -6.28 7.31 12.08
C SER A 276 -7.25 8.48 11.90
N ASN A 277 -8.54 8.25 12.18
CA ASN A 277 -9.60 9.23 11.94
C ASN A 277 -9.72 10.32 13.02
N PHE A 278 -8.90 10.31 14.07
CA PHE A 278 -8.99 11.30 15.13
C PHE A 278 -8.89 12.75 14.61
N MET A 279 -7.96 13.01 13.68
CA MET A 279 -7.77 14.35 13.07
C MET A 279 -8.97 14.76 12.21
N ALA A 280 -9.43 13.88 11.34
CA ALA A 280 -10.60 14.11 10.48
C ALA A 280 -11.84 14.51 11.31
N LEU A 281 -12.17 13.72 12.33
CA LEU A 281 -13.34 13.94 13.19
C LEU A 281 -13.22 15.20 14.04
N HIS A 282 -12.06 15.44 14.67
CA HIS A 282 -11.85 16.58 15.55
C HIS A 282 -11.88 17.92 14.78
N THR A 283 -11.23 17.96 13.62
CA THR A 283 -11.16 19.17 12.80
C THR A 283 -12.48 19.47 12.08
N LEU A 284 -13.23 18.45 11.63
CA LEU A 284 -14.62 18.61 11.17
C LEU A 284 -15.54 19.12 12.30
N ALA A 285 -15.40 18.58 13.51
CA ALA A 285 -16.18 19.02 14.66
C ALA A 285 -15.88 20.49 15.01
N THR A 286 -14.62 20.92 14.92
CA THR A 286 -14.19 22.30 15.10
C THR A 286 -14.76 23.22 14.00
N TRP A 287 -14.71 22.80 12.74
CA TRP A 287 -15.36 23.49 11.62
C TRP A 287 -16.86 23.69 11.85
N SER A 288 -17.57 22.62 12.24
CA SER A 288 -19.02 22.62 12.46
C SER A 288 -19.53 23.47 13.65
N LYS A 289 -18.61 24.05 14.42
CA LYS A 289 -18.86 24.97 15.56
C LYS A 289 -18.31 26.38 15.31
N SER A 290 -17.58 26.59 14.23
CA SER A 290 -16.99 27.88 13.89
C SER A 290 -18.08 28.86 13.42
N THR A 291 -17.81 30.16 13.49
CA THR A 291 -18.73 31.15 12.90
C THR A 291 -18.67 31.12 11.38
N VAL A 292 -19.81 31.45 10.75
CA VAL A 292 -19.97 31.48 9.30
C VAL A 292 -19.19 32.67 8.72
N ASP A 293 -18.31 32.39 7.76
CA ASP A 293 -17.52 33.39 7.04
C ASP A 293 -18.48 34.30 6.26
N VAL A 294 -18.62 35.57 6.67
CA VAL A 294 -19.41 36.54 5.90
C VAL A 294 -18.57 36.99 4.70
N THR A 295 -18.87 36.42 3.53
CA THR A 295 -18.30 36.89 2.27
C THR A 295 -18.74 38.33 2.01
N LYS A 296 -17.78 39.27 1.92
CA LYS A 296 -18.06 40.68 1.63
C LYS A 296 -18.60 40.84 0.20
N LYS A 297 -19.93 40.79 0.04
CA LYS A 297 -20.64 41.19 -1.19
C LYS A 297 -21.72 42.28 -0.99
N GLU A 298 -21.79 42.89 0.19
CA GLU A 298 -22.65 44.05 0.49
C GLU A 298 -21.83 45.25 1.01
N ALA A 299 -20.70 45.52 0.36
CA ALA A 299 -19.87 46.70 0.61
C ALA A 299 -19.35 47.30 -0.70
N GLU A 300 -20.27 47.66 -1.61
CA GLU A 300 -19.93 48.53 -2.74
C GLU A 300 -19.65 49.95 -2.23
N GLY A 301 -18.43 50.43 -2.46
CA GLY A 301 -18.04 51.83 -2.22
C GLY A 301 -16.87 52.02 -1.25
N GLY A 302 -15.62 51.75 -1.68
CA GLY A 302 -14.46 52.09 -0.86
C GLY A 302 -13.10 51.50 -1.24
N ASP A 303 -12.60 51.85 -2.44
CA ASP A 303 -11.17 51.88 -2.82
C ASP A 303 -10.32 50.58 -2.84
N ASN A 304 -9.26 50.60 -3.67
CA ASN A 304 -8.41 49.45 -4.00
C ASN A 304 -7.32 49.19 -2.94
N SER A 305 -7.31 47.98 -2.35
CA SER A 305 -6.07 47.38 -1.80
C SER A 305 -6.24 45.87 -1.53
N ALA A 306 -6.32 45.07 -2.60
CA ALA A 306 -6.06 43.64 -2.50
C ALA A 306 -4.59 43.38 -2.86
N VAL A 307 -3.73 43.17 -1.85
CA VAL A 307 -2.40 42.49 -1.86
C VAL A 307 -1.74 42.72 -0.48
N THR A 308 -0.95 41.73 -0.02
CA THR A 308 -0.13 41.72 1.20
C THR A 308 -0.83 41.95 2.56
N SER A 309 -1.03 40.85 3.29
CA SER A 309 -0.84 40.84 4.76
C SER A 309 -0.23 39.52 5.27
N ASP A 310 0.62 38.88 4.45
CA ASP A 310 1.65 37.95 4.92
C ASP A 310 2.97 38.72 5.01
N ILE A 311 3.40 39.02 6.25
CA ILE A 311 4.77 39.32 6.73
C ILE A 311 4.65 40.07 8.08
N LYS A 312 5.48 39.65 9.07
CA LYS A 312 5.67 40.24 10.42
C LYS A 312 4.49 40.04 11.40
N LEU A 313 4.62 39.22 12.43
CA LEU A 313 5.60 39.39 13.52
C LEU A 313 5.94 38.06 14.23
N GLU A 314 7.15 37.56 14.02
CA GLU A 314 7.88 36.80 15.04
C GLU A 314 8.93 37.72 15.67
N THR A 315 8.71 38.19 16.90
CA THR A 315 9.78 38.59 17.82
C THR A 315 9.29 38.51 19.27
N GLU A 316 9.87 37.58 20.02
CA GLU A 316 10.08 37.54 21.48
C GLU A 316 8.98 38.05 22.43
N GLY A 317 8.48 37.14 23.29
CA GLY A 317 7.66 37.52 24.44
C GLY A 317 6.96 36.32 25.11
N VAL A 318 7.69 35.53 25.89
CA VAL A 318 7.06 34.55 26.78
C VAL A 318 6.40 35.28 27.94
N THR A 319 5.08 35.40 27.90
CA THR A 319 4.24 35.55 29.09
C THR A 319 3.11 34.54 29.00
N GLU A 320 3.13 33.57 29.93
CA GLU A 320 1.98 32.71 30.17
C GLU A 320 0.77 33.51 30.66
N ASP A 321 -0.38 32.84 30.66
CA ASP A 321 -1.63 33.21 31.32
C ASP A 321 -2.53 34.26 30.63
N SER A 322 -3.38 33.77 29.71
CA SER A 322 -4.80 34.13 29.74
C SER A 322 -5.68 33.01 29.18
N THR A 323 -6.35 32.28 30.08
CA THR A 323 -7.38 31.29 29.72
C THR A 323 -8.70 31.98 29.41
N THR A 324 -8.84 32.57 28.22
CA THR A 324 -10.12 33.10 27.72
C THR A 324 -10.71 32.22 26.63
N LYS A 325 -11.80 31.51 26.95
CA LYS A 325 -12.65 30.82 25.97
C LYS A 325 -13.27 31.84 25.00
N SER A 326 -12.75 31.92 23.78
CA SER A 326 -13.45 32.58 22.67
C SER A 326 -14.35 31.56 21.98
N GLU A 327 -15.59 31.42 22.43
CA GLU A 327 -16.60 30.62 21.72
C GLU A 327 -16.99 31.32 20.41
N GLY A 328 -16.78 30.67 19.26
CA GLY A 328 -17.27 31.14 17.96
C GLY A 328 -16.31 31.95 17.08
N GLY A 329 -15.02 31.60 17.03
CA GLY A 329 -14.08 32.16 16.04
C GLY A 329 -14.33 31.66 14.59
N LEU A 330 -13.72 32.34 13.62
CA LEU A 330 -13.61 31.92 12.22
C LEU A 330 -12.84 30.58 12.14
N TYR A 331 -13.17 29.69 11.19
CA TYR A 331 -12.41 28.45 11.05
C TYR A 331 -10.99 28.72 10.55
N ASN A 332 -9.99 28.12 11.21
CA ASN A 332 -8.61 28.16 10.77
C ASN A 332 -8.01 26.74 10.86
N ARG A 333 -7.67 26.15 9.71
CA ARG A 333 -7.21 24.74 9.64
C ARG A 333 -5.97 24.47 10.52
N ASN A 334 -5.05 25.42 10.61
CA ASN A 334 -3.82 25.27 11.38
C ASN A 334 -4.10 25.35 12.90
N ALA A 335 -5.00 26.22 13.33
CA ALA A 335 -5.43 26.28 14.74
C ALA A 335 -6.23 25.04 15.15
N ALA A 336 -7.14 24.57 14.27
CA ALA A 336 -7.90 23.34 14.47
C ALA A 336 -6.98 22.12 14.56
N LEU A 337 -5.99 22.00 13.66
CA LEU A 337 -4.99 20.94 13.70
C LEU A 337 -4.15 20.98 14.98
N LYS A 338 -3.69 22.17 15.39
CA LYS A 338 -2.92 22.34 16.64
C LYS A 338 -3.71 21.89 17.88
N LEU A 339 -5.03 22.12 17.90
CA LEU A 339 -5.91 21.65 18.98
C LEU A 339 -6.11 20.12 18.92
N ALA A 340 -6.40 19.58 17.74
CA ALA A 340 -6.59 18.15 17.53
C ALA A 340 -5.33 17.34 17.91
N LEU A 341 -4.14 17.79 17.51
CA LEU A 341 -2.84 17.19 17.87
C LEU A 341 -2.62 17.11 19.39
N LYS A 342 -3.00 18.15 20.14
CA LYS A 342 -2.89 18.14 21.62
C LYS A 342 -3.81 17.09 22.23
N ASP A 343 -5.06 17.02 21.78
CA ASP A 343 -6.02 16.04 22.29
C ASP A 343 -5.67 14.60 21.87
N TRP A 344 -5.10 14.40 20.67
CA TRP A 344 -4.67 13.09 20.18
C TRP A 344 -3.44 12.57 20.91
N LEU A 345 -2.52 13.46 21.29
CA LEU A 345 -1.33 13.10 22.07
C LEU A 345 -1.69 12.39 23.37
N GLU A 346 -2.73 12.86 24.05
CA GLU A 346 -3.22 12.23 25.29
C GLU A 346 -3.92 10.88 25.01
N VAL A 347 -4.58 10.72 23.85
CA VAL A 347 -5.15 9.43 23.40
C VAL A 347 -4.05 8.42 23.03
N ILE A 348 -2.94 8.85 22.43
CA ILE A 348 -1.80 7.98 22.08
C ILE A 348 -1.02 7.55 23.33
N LYS A 349 -0.86 8.44 24.32
CA LYS A 349 -0.25 8.13 25.62
C LYS A 349 -1.10 7.24 26.51
N THR A 350 -2.42 7.23 26.35
CA THR A 350 -3.32 6.44 27.20
C THR A 350 -3.40 4.98 26.71
N PRO A 351 -3.06 3.97 27.54
CA PRO A 351 -3.31 2.58 27.18
C PRO A 351 -4.82 2.31 27.03
N LYS A 352 -5.23 1.63 25.96
CA LYS A 352 -6.61 1.15 25.84
C LYS A 352 -6.82 -0.08 26.74
N SER A 353 -7.63 0.07 27.79
CA SER A 353 -7.96 -0.97 28.75
C SER A 353 -8.92 -2.04 28.18
N GLY A 354 -8.36 -3.11 27.61
CA GLY A 354 -9.08 -4.33 27.25
C GLY A 354 -9.92 -4.26 25.97
N GLY A 355 -10.06 -5.40 25.28
CA GLY A 355 -11.02 -5.58 24.19
C GLY A 355 -10.47 -6.07 22.85
N MET A 356 -9.15 -6.04 22.63
CA MET A 356 -8.55 -6.56 21.39
C MET A 356 -7.62 -7.73 21.68
N GLY A 357 -8.17 -8.94 21.64
CA GLY A 357 -7.38 -10.17 21.66
C GLY A 357 -6.36 -10.14 20.51
N VAL A 358 -5.10 -10.46 20.81
CA VAL A 358 -4.02 -10.47 19.82
C VAL A 358 -4.40 -11.44 18.70
N ILE A 359 -4.62 -10.92 17.50
CA ILE A 359 -4.86 -11.74 16.30
C ILE A 359 -3.53 -12.41 15.94
N LYS A 360 -3.24 -13.55 16.57
CA LYS A 360 -2.27 -14.51 16.05
C LYS A 360 -2.82 -15.03 14.72
N ARG A 361 -2.32 -14.51 13.59
CA ARG A 361 -2.36 -15.23 12.33
C ARG A 361 -1.49 -16.48 12.48
N SER A 362 -2.09 -17.61 12.83
CA SER A 362 -1.39 -18.89 12.80
C SER A 362 -1.04 -19.23 11.36
N GLY A 363 0.26 -19.17 11.05
CA GLY A 363 0.79 -19.70 9.80
C GLY A 363 0.94 -21.21 9.88
N ASN A 364 0.37 -21.91 8.89
CA ASN A 364 0.94 -23.08 8.19
C ASN A 364 -0.16 -23.72 7.34
N VAL A 365 -0.06 -23.58 6.01
CA VAL A 365 -0.82 -24.40 5.06
C VAL A 365 0.15 -25.37 4.41
N SER A 366 0.25 -26.57 4.99
CA SER A 366 0.91 -27.70 4.35
C SER A 366 -0.03 -28.32 3.32
N VAL A 367 0.47 -28.48 2.09
CA VAL A 367 -0.29 -29.07 0.96
C VAL A 367 -0.46 -30.58 1.15
N ILE A 368 -1.69 -31.05 1.36
CA ILE A 368 -2.09 -32.47 1.20
C ILE A 368 -3.45 -32.55 0.48
N THR A 369 -3.59 -33.57 -0.35
CA THR A 369 -4.69 -33.86 -1.29
C THR A 369 -5.99 -34.38 -0.68
N ASP A 370 -7.07 -34.36 -1.47
CA ASP A 370 -8.45 -34.76 -1.13
C ASP A 370 -8.61 -36.09 -0.38
N SER A 371 -9.51 -36.15 0.62
CA SER A 371 -10.87 -36.69 0.42
C SER A 371 -11.71 -36.88 1.70
N VAL A 372 -13.05 -36.85 1.51
CA VAL A 372 -14.15 -37.26 2.43
C VAL A 372 -14.62 -36.25 3.52
N THR A 373 -15.95 -36.22 3.67
CA THR A 373 -16.81 -35.21 4.32
C THR A 373 -17.05 -35.39 5.82
N THR A 374 -17.04 -34.30 6.60
CA THR A 374 -18.13 -33.97 7.55
C THR A 374 -18.16 -32.47 7.90
N VAL A 375 -19.28 -31.98 8.45
CA VAL A 375 -19.65 -30.55 8.49
C VAL A 375 -18.99 -29.78 9.64
N ASN A 376 -18.46 -28.59 9.34
CA ASN A 376 -18.38 -27.49 10.30
C ASN A 376 -18.45 -26.12 9.59
N THR A 377 -19.17 -25.16 10.17
CA THR A 377 -19.59 -23.93 9.50
C THR A 377 -18.59 -22.80 9.74
N CYS A 378 -17.95 -22.31 8.67
CA CYS A 378 -17.32 -20.99 8.46
C CYS A 378 -16.25 -21.14 7.36
N MET A 379 -16.54 -20.81 6.09
CA MET A 379 -15.55 -20.89 5.01
C MET A 379 -15.42 -19.59 4.21
N THR A 380 -14.24 -18.98 4.39
CA THR A 380 -13.22 -18.65 3.37
C THR A 380 -13.65 -18.26 1.96
N MET A 381 -13.06 -17.16 1.49
CA MET A 381 -13.30 -16.52 0.20
C MET A 381 -12.76 -17.28 -1.01
N THR A 382 -13.47 -17.21 -2.14
CA THR A 382 -13.00 -17.63 -3.46
C THR A 382 -12.79 -16.39 -4.34
N PRO A 383 -11.59 -16.14 -4.90
CA PRO A 383 -11.40 -15.08 -5.88
C PRO A 383 -11.61 -15.59 -7.32
N THR A 384 -12.56 -14.99 -8.01
CA THR A 384 -12.76 -15.02 -9.47
C THR A 384 -13.00 -13.57 -9.90
N THR A 385 -12.48 -13.04 -11.02
CA THR A 385 -11.66 -13.59 -12.11
C THR A 385 -10.60 -12.56 -12.54
N THR A 386 -9.38 -13.00 -12.86
CA THR A 386 -8.39 -12.16 -13.54
C THR A 386 -8.45 -12.40 -15.05
N SER A 387 -8.62 -11.35 -15.84
CA SER A 387 -8.52 -11.41 -17.30
C SER A 387 -7.10 -11.77 -17.73
N SER A 388 -6.94 -12.87 -18.47
CA SER A 388 -5.67 -13.33 -19.00
C SER A 388 -5.20 -12.51 -20.20
N CYS A 389 -4.18 -11.65 -19.99
CA CYS A 389 -3.43 -11.07 -21.10
C CYS A 389 -2.36 -12.04 -21.58
N THR A 390 -2.28 -12.28 -22.88
CA THR A 390 -1.43 -13.29 -23.51
C THR A 390 0.05 -12.91 -23.54
N GLN A 391 0.91 -13.78 -23.00
CA GLN A 391 2.34 -13.78 -23.29
C GLN A 391 2.59 -14.29 -24.72
N PRO A 392 3.60 -13.77 -25.46
CA PRO A 392 3.92 -14.24 -26.80
C PRO A 392 4.60 -15.62 -26.77
N VAL A 393 4.05 -16.57 -27.52
CA VAL A 393 4.63 -17.91 -27.68
C VAL A 393 5.86 -17.85 -28.58
N MET A 394 7.03 -18.17 -28.04
CA MET A 394 8.22 -18.48 -28.85
C MET A 394 8.05 -19.84 -29.53
N CYS A 395 8.17 -19.87 -30.87
CA CYS A 395 8.22 -21.12 -31.62
C CYS A 395 9.59 -21.81 -31.47
N PRO A 396 9.66 -23.15 -31.35
CA PRO A 396 10.92 -23.87 -31.30
C PRO A 396 11.58 -23.96 -32.69
N VAL A 397 12.90 -23.74 -32.74
CA VAL A 397 13.70 -23.87 -33.97
C VAL A 397 14.18 -25.31 -34.11
N ASN A 398 13.66 -26.04 -35.11
CA ASN A 398 14.22 -27.31 -35.54
C ASN A 398 15.27 -27.10 -36.64
N THR A 399 16.51 -27.51 -36.38
CA THR A 399 17.56 -27.69 -37.38
C THR A 399 17.22 -28.81 -38.35
N LEU A 400 17.29 -28.55 -39.67
CA LEU A 400 17.54 -29.55 -40.71
C LEU A 400 18.22 -28.90 -41.93
N THR A 401 18.89 -29.72 -42.73
CA THR A 401 19.99 -29.37 -43.65
C THR A 401 19.60 -29.14 -45.12
N GLY A 402 20.29 -28.21 -45.82
CA GLY A 402 20.90 -28.49 -47.13
C GLY A 402 20.31 -27.89 -48.43
N GLU A 403 21.08 -26.94 -49.00
CA GLU A 403 21.29 -26.69 -50.46
C GLU A 403 20.19 -26.02 -51.33
N PRO A 404 20.56 -25.36 -52.46
CA PRO A 404 19.89 -24.11 -52.92
C PRO A 404 19.26 -24.13 -54.34
N ILE A 405 18.44 -23.11 -54.68
CA ILE A 405 17.94 -22.80 -56.04
C ILE A 405 17.94 -21.27 -56.32
N ASP A 406 18.09 -20.91 -57.60
CA ASP A 406 18.49 -19.62 -58.22
C ASP A 406 17.67 -18.33 -58.00
N ILE A 407 18.35 -17.20 -58.27
CA ILE A 407 17.81 -15.82 -58.40
C ILE A 407 18.12 -15.23 -59.80
N PRO A 408 17.14 -14.67 -60.54
CA PRO A 408 17.37 -13.81 -61.71
C PRO A 408 17.53 -12.31 -61.37
N LYS A 409 18.10 -11.53 -62.31
CA LYS A 409 18.77 -10.23 -62.08
C LYS A 409 18.00 -8.95 -62.51
N LEU A 410 18.29 -7.85 -61.78
CA LEU A 410 18.47 -6.44 -62.24
C LEU A 410 17.24 -5.67 -62.83
N PRO A 411 17.28 -4.31 -63.03
CA PRO A 411 18.44 -3.40 -63.16
C PRO A 411 18.45 -2.15 -62.24
N SER A 412 19.32 -1.18 -62.58
CA SER A 412 20.06 -0.33 -61.64
C SER A 412 20.20 1.14 -62.04
N SER A 413 20.38 2.03 -61.03
CA SER A 413 21.12 3.33 -61.10
C SER A 413 20.49 4.47 -61.93
N PRO A 414 20.97 5.75 -61.84
CA PRO A 414 22.14 6.24 -61.11
C PRO A 414 21.95 7.50 -60.22
N SER A 415 23.04 7.86 -59.54
CA SER A 415 23.25 9.03 -58.68
C SER A 415 23.76 10.27 -59.44
N THR A 416 23.74 11.44 -58.78
CA THR A 416 24.66 12.57 -59.06
C THR A 416 25.03 13.31 -57.76
N ASP A 417 26.28 13.75 -57.66
CA ASP A 417 26.86 14.47 -56.51
C ASP A 417 26.87 16.00 -56.70
N SER A 418 26.80 16.74 -55.59
CA SER A 418 27.51 18.02 -55.31
C SER A 418 26.91 18.70 -54.05
N ALA A 419 27.55 19.59 -53.28
CA ALA A 419 28.93 19.89 -52.87
C ALA A 419 28.89 21.34 -52.30
N PHE A 420 29.31 21.55 -51.04
CA PHE A 420 29.38 22.87 -50.35
C PHE A 420 28.02 23.61 -50.20
N ASP A 421 27.81 24.58 -49.30
CA ASP A 421 28.73 25.37 -48.44
C ASP A 421 28.09 25.66 -47.06
N SER A 422 28.92 26.12 -46.13
CA SER A 422 28.57 26.70 -44.82
C SER A 422 28.04 28.14 -44.91
N THR A 423 27.12 28.54 -44.03
CA THR A 423 27.24 29.71 -43.10
C THR A 423 25.94 30.15 -42.40
N SER A 424 26.07 30.36 -41.08
CA SER A 424 25.48 31.40 -40.20
C SER A 424 24.04 31.96 -40.31
N ALA A 425 23.48 32.16 -39.11
CA ALA A 425 22.72 33.34 -38.63
C ALA A 425 21.20 33.47 -38.88
N SER A 426 20.45 33.12 -37.82
CA SER A 426 19.41 33.95 -37.15
C SER A 426 18.60 35.00 -37.94
N SER A 427 17.27 34.90 -37.91
CA SER A 427 16.38 35.94 -37.35
C SER A 427 14.90 35.49 -37.27
N GLU A 428 14.08 36.28 -36.57
CA GLU A 428 12.75 35.97 -36.03
C GLU A 428 11.58 36.14 -37.02
N SER A 429 10.52 35.34 -36.85
CA SER A 429 9.10 35.70 -37.10
C SER A 429 8.21 34.68 -36.38
N LYS A 430 7.49 35.04 -35.31
CA LYS A 430 6.18 35.71 -35.21
C LYS A 430 4.95 34.84 -35.53
N ASP A 431 4.09 34.75 -34.50
CA ASP A 431 2.63 34.72 -34.49
C ASP A 431 1.86 33.62 -35.27
N SER A 432 1.26 32.69 -34.52
CA SER A 432 -0.14 32.25 -34.72
C SER A 432 -0.68 31.48 -33.50
N GLU A 433 -1.82 31.93 -32.95
CA GLU A 433 -2.61 31.18 -31.97
C GLU A 433 -3.48 30.12 -32.67
N GLU A 434 -3.60 28.95 -32.04
CA GLU A 434 -4.67 27.93 -32.07
C GLU A 434 -4.07 26.73 -31.28
N GLY A 435 -4.77 25.95 -30.46
CA GLY A 435 -6.21 25.70 -30.36
C GLY A 435 -6.38 24.18 -30.35
N GLU A 436 -7.05 23.63 -29.33
CA GLU A 436 -7.31 22.17 -29.16
C GLU A 436 -6.05 21.32 -28.88
N GLY A 437 -6.11 20.19 -28.16
CA GLY A 437 -7.18 19.63 -27.33
C GLY A 437 -6.57 18.55 -26.41
N LEU A 438 -7.00 18.50 -25.14
CA LEU A 438 -6.57 17.44 -24.21
C LEU A 438 -7.66 16.36 -24.16
N GLU A 439 -7.41 15.24 -24.82
CA GLU A 439 -8.29 14.06 -24.73
C GLU A 439 -8.17 13.40 -23.35
N PRO A 440 -9.30 13.00 -22.72
CA PRO A 440 -9.29 12.23 -21.49
C PRO A 440 -8.99 10.75 -21.76
N MET A 441 -8.34 10.09 -20.79
CA MET A 441 -8.11 8.65 -20.82
C MET A 441 -9.42 7.87 -20.61
N ASP A 442 -10.04 7.45 -21.71
CA ASP A 442 -11.15 6.49 -21.69
C ASP A 442 -10.69 5.09 -21.25
N ILE A 443 -11.50 4.46 -20.41
CA ILE A 443 -11.38 3.04 -20.09
C ILE A 443 -12.07 2.25 -21.21
N SER A 444 -11.31 1.35 -21.84
CA SER A 444 -11.65 0.70 -23.10
C SER A 444 -13.05 0.06 -23.17
N SER A 445 -13.84 0.49 -24.15
CA SER A 445 -14.98 -0.27 -24.70
C SER A 445 -14.68 -0.65 -26.16
N SER A 446 -14.73 -1.95 -26.49
CA SER A 446 -14.42 -2.44 -27.84
C SER A 446 -15.62 -2.28 -28.78
N PRO A 447 -15.43 -1.84 -30.04
CA PRO A 447 -16.53 -1.68 -30.99
C PRO A 447 -16.94 -3.02 -31.64
N ALA A 448 -18.25 -3.20 -31.86
CA ALA A 448 -18.81 -4.36 -32.56
C ALA A 448 -18.91 -4.13 -34.08
N VAL A 449 -18.73 -5.18 -34.88
CA VAL A 449 -18.98 -5.16 -36.33
C VAL A 449 -19.85 -6.36 -36.76
N SER A 450 -20.91 -6.05 -37.52
CA SER A 450 -21.83 -6.88 -38.31
C SER A 450 -21.17 -7.96 -39.22
N SER A 451 -21.78 -9.08 -39.67
CA SER A 451 -23.14 -9.67 -39.52
C SER A 451 -23.18 -11.16 -40.06
N PRO A 452 -24.22 -11.78 -40.69
CA PRO A 452 -24.78 -13.10 -40.27
C PRO A 452 -24.85 -14.15 -41.45
N PRO A 453 -25.85 -15.09 -41.60
CA PRO A 453 -26.63 -15.95 -40.69
C PRO A 453 -26.58 -17.48 -41.04
N THR A 454 -27.18 -18.37 -40.21
CA THR A 454 -28.03 -19.58 -40.53
C THR A 454 -28.22 -20.47 -39.27
N SER A 455 -29.42 -20.62 -38.68
CA SER A 455 -30.43 -21.71 -38.88
C SER A 455 -29.89 -23.16 -38.77
N SER A 456 -30.48 -24.14 -38.05
CA SER A 456 -31.74 -24.17 -37.26
C SER A 456 -31.97 -25.55 -36.58
N LEU A 457 -32.64 -25.56 -35.41
CA LEU A 457 -33.61 -26.55 -34.90
C LEU A 457 -33.25 -28.04 -34.58
N LEU A 458 -33.59 -28.41 -33.33
CA LEU A 458 -34.35 -29.61 -32.88
C LEU A 458 -33.76 -31.05 -32.80
N SER A 459 -33.51 -31.45 -31.53
CA SER A 459 -34.12 -32.60 -30.78
C SER A 459 -33.81 -34.09 -31.05
N SER A 460 -33.59 -34.77 -29.90
CA SER A 460 -34.06 -36.11 -29.46
C SER A 460 -33.42 -37.43 -29.95
N GLU A 461 -32.77 -38.11 -29.00
CA GLU A 461 -32.87 -39.53 -28.57
C GLU A 461 -32.71 -40.73 -29.56
N SER A 462 -31.82 -41.67 -29.16
CA SER A 462 -32.14 -43.08 -28.79
C SER A 462 -31.24 -44.23 -29.35
N THR A 463 -30.69 -45.03 -28.42
CA THR A 463 -30.46 -46.51 -28.41
C THR A 463 -29.81 -47.31 -29.58
N SER A 464 -28.73 -48.08 -29.28
CA SER A 464 -28.73 -49.57 -29.14
C SER A 464 -27.56 -50.39 -29.76
N CYS A 465 -26.92 -51.22 -28.91
CA CYS A 465 -26.37 -52.58 -29.06
C CYS A 465 -25.60 -53.13 -30.29
N LYS A 466 -24.51 -53.88 -29.98
CA LYS A 466 -24.16 -55.26 -30.43
C LYS A 466 -22.90 -55.77 -29.68
N GLN A 467 -22.50 -57.06 -29.64
CA GLN A 467 -23.12 -58.32 -29.14
C GLN A 467 -22.02 -59.43 -29.07
N VAL A 468 -22.24 -60.54 -28.31
CA VAL A 468 -21.52 -61.87 -28.33
C VAL A 468 -20.14 -61.94 -27.60
N GLY A 469 -19.76 -63.00 -26.83
CA GLY A 469 -20.49 -64.15 -26.25
C GLY A 469 -19.68 -65.45 -25.98
N GLY A 470 -19.82 -66.07 -24.79
CA GLY A 470 -19.57 -67.50 -24.43
C GLY A 470 -18.13 -67.96 -24.05
N ASP A 471 -17.89 -69.11 -23.35
CA ASP A 471 -18.71 -69.94 -22.42
C ASP A 471 -17.88 -71.05 -21.66
N VAL A 472 -18.39 -71.58 -20.52
CA VAL A 472 -18.12 -72.88 -19.77
C VAL A 472 -16.69 -73.37 -19.39
N GLY A 473 -16.50 -73.96 -18.16
CA GLY A 473 -15.27 -74.74 -17.87
C GLY A 473 -14.92 -75.60 -16.59
N LYS A 474 -15.74 -75.79 -15.54
CA LYS A 474 -15.68 -76.83 -14.42
C LYS A 474 -14.34 -77.44 -13.82
N LYS A 475 -14.34 -77.53 -12.46
CA LYS A 475 -13.80 -78.58 -11.53
C LYS A 475 -12.27 -78.64 -11.21
N VAL A 476 -11.76 -78.53 -9.94
CA VAL A 476 -11.83 -79.43 -8.72
C VAL A 476 -10.70 -80.50 -8.73
N GLU A 477 -9.98 -80.92 -7.66
CA GLU A 477 -10.32 -81.32 -6.25
C GLU A 477 -9.15 -81.13 -5.20
N ASP A 478 -9.50 -81.17 -3.89
CA ASP A 478 -8.85 -81.07 -2.54
C ASP A 478 -7.47 -81.67 -2.10
N THR A 479 -6.91 -81.23 -0.93
CA THR A 479 -6.79 -82.01 0.37
C THR A 479 -5.76 -81.49 1.44
N GLN A 480 -6.24 -80.71 2.45
CA GLN A 480 -6.06 -80.85 3.93
C GLN A 480 -4.65 -80.82 4.67
N PRO A 481 -4.52 -80.85 6.05
CA PRO A 481 -3.78 -79.80 6.81
C PRO A 481 -2.74 -80.28 7.86
N SER A 482 -2.09 -79.38 8.62
CA SER A 482 -1.70 -79.57 10.07
C SER A 482 -0.95 -78.37 10.70
N THR A 483 -0.74 -78.44 12.04
CA THR A 483 -0.36 -77.37 13.00
C THR A 483 1.10 -77.40 13.49
N SER A 484 1.67 -76.25 13.94
CA SER A 484 2.14 -76.00 15.35
C SER A 484 3.31 -75.00 15.56
N THR A 485 3.21 -74.20 16.65
CA THR A 485 4.26 -73.62 17.55
C THR A 485 5.47 -72.78 17.06
N ALA A 486 5.36 -71.45 17.29
CA ALA A 486 6.19 -70.57 18.15
C ALA A 486 7.75 -70.58 18.14
N ILE A 487 8.38 -69.40 18.00
CA ILE A 487 9.17 -68.65 19.03
C ILE A 487 9.87 -67.38 18.43
N GLU A 488 9.85 -66.27 19.19
CA GLU A 488 10.69 -65.03 19.18
C GLU A 488 11.23 -64.35 17.88
N GLY A 489 11.02 -63.02 17.78
CA GLY A 489 12.13 -62.09 17.42
C GLY A 489 11.91 -60.97 16.37
N LYS A 490 11.69 -59.73 16.85
CA LYS A 490 12.00 -58.39 16.23
C LYS A 490 11.28 -57.89 14.93
N VAL A 491 10.43 -56.85 15.12
CA VAL A 491 10.53 -55.43 14.60
C VAL A 491 10.94 -55.18 13.12
N PRO A 492 10.27 -54.27 12.35
CA PRO A 492 8.87 -53.78 12.37
C PRO A 492 8.23 -53.68 10.95
N GLU A 493 6.94 -53.30 10.82
CA GLU A 493 6.45 -52.23 9.91
C GLU A 493 4.92 -52.03 9.94
N THR A 494 4.51 -50.76 9.75
CA THR A 494 3.20 -50.23 9.26
C THR A 494 1.85 -50.68 9.86
N GLU A 495 1.02 -49.66 10.19
CA GLU A 495 -0.45 -49.59 9.98
C GLU A 495 -1.35 -50.73 10.50
N THR A 496 -2.33 -50.55 11.37
CA THR A 496 -3.25 -49.43 11.67
C THR A 496 -3.87 -49.68 13.06
N MET A 497 -4.41 -48.67 13.75
CA MET A 497 -5.41 -48.92 14.81
C MET A 497 -6.52 -47.87 14.85
N GLN A 498 -7.70 -48.37 15.22
CA GLN A 498 -8.96 -47.63 15.33
C GLN A 498 -9.06 -46.91 16.69
N VAL A 499 -10.01 -45.99 16.76
CA VAL A 499 -10.25 -45.09 17.90
C VAL A 499 -11.10 -45.78 18.97
N ASP A 500 -10.67 -45.67 20.23
CA ASP A 500 -11.57 -45.72 21.40
C ASP A 500 -11.63 -44.34 22.06
N TYR A 501 -12.83 -43.93 22.47
CA TYR A 501 -13.13 -42.63 23.07
C TYR A 501 -13.28 -42.79 24.59
N GLU A 502 -12.47 -42.09 25.39
CA GLU A 502 -12.82 -41.74 26.77
C GLU A 502 -12.75 -40.21 26.95
N GLY A 503 -13.77 -39.66 27.63
CA GLY A 503 -14.00 -38.22 27.67
C GLY A 503 -13.14 -37.48 28.69
N VAL A 504 -12.82 -36.22 28.38
CA VAL A 504 -12.14 -35.30 29.32
C VAL A 504 -13.10 -34.18 29.71
N ASP A 505 -13.15 -33.92 31.02
CA ASP A 505 -14.00 -32.95 31.68
C ASP A 505 -13.61 -31.49 31.36
N MET A 506 -14.61 -30.63 31.15
CA MET A 506 -14.44 -29.22 30.75
C MET A 506 -14.60 -28.30 31.97
N SER A 507 -13.55 -28.20 32.77
CA SER A 507 -13.40 -27.15 33.79
C SER A 507 -12.63 -25.94 33.22
N PRO A 508 -12.99 -24.69 33.56
CA PRO A 508 -12.31 -23.50 33.05
C PRO A 508 -10.87 -23.37 33.61
N PRO A 509 -9.92 -22.83 32.83
CA PRO A 509 -8.51 -22.75 33.23
C PRO A 509 -8.27 -21.76 34.38
N ASN A 510 -7.21 -22.05 35.14
CA ASN A 510 -6.88 -21.38 36.39
C ASN A 510 -6.17 -20.03 36.12
N PRO A 511 -6.38 -18.93 36.88
CA PRO A 511 -5.88 -17.59 36.54
C PRO A 511 -4.35 -17.38 36.54
N LEU A 512 -3.55 -18.44 36.73
CA LEU A 512 -2.09 -18.40 36.80
C LEU A 512 -1.40 -18.50 35.43
N GLU A 513 -2.07 -19.08 34.42
CA GLU A 513 -1.49 -19.22 33.06
C GLU A 513 -1.47 -17.89 32.27
N MET A 514 -2.23 -16.87 32.70
CA MET A 514 -2.18 -15.52 32.12
C MET A 514 -0.97 -14.69 32.56
N GLN A 515 -0.16 -15.16 33.54
CA GLN A 515 1.02 -14.42 34.01
C GLN A 515 2.29 -14.76 33.23
N THR A 516 2.41 -15.96 32.66
CA THR A 516 3.61 -16.42 31.93
C THR A 516 3.80 -15.69 30.59
N ASP A 517 2.73 -15.46 29.82
CA ASP A 517 2.78 -14.72 28.55
C ASP A 517 3.22 -13.25 28.72
N THR A 518 3.07 -12.68 29.93
CA THR A 518 3.47 -11.29 30.22
C THR A 518 4.98 -11.16 30.48
N GLU A 519 5.63 -12.21 30.98
CA GLU A 519 7.09 -12.24 31.19
C GLU A 519 7.85 -12.51 29.88
N GLU A 520 7.30 -13.33 28.99
CA GLU A 520 7.93 -13.63 27.70
C GLU A 520 7.94 -12.43 26.73
N ILE A 521 7.01 -11.48 26.91
CA ILE A 521 7.02 -10.20 26.19
C ILE A 521 8.06 -9.23 26.80
N LYS A 522 8.29 -9.26 28.12
CA LYS A 522 9.31 -8.43 28.77
C LYS A 522 10.74 -8.82 28.37
N SER A 523 11.02 -10.11 28.20
CA SER A 523 12.37 -10.59 27.83
C SER A 523 12.80 -10.18 26.42
N ARG A 524 11.86 -9.78 25.54
CA ARG A 524 12.13 -9.23 24.20
C ARG A 524 12.30 -7.71 24.19
N ILE A 525 12.09 -7.02 25.30
CA ILE A 525 12.37 -5.58 25.42
C ILE A 525 13.86 -5.43 25.72
N ASN A 526 14.61 -4.93 24.74
CA ASN A 526 16.05 -4.70 24.88
C ASN A 526 16.33 -3.73 26.04
N PRO A 527 16.99 -4.14 27.15
CA PRO A 527 17.02 -3.35 28.39
C PRO A 527 17.72 -1.98 28.33
N LEU A 528 18.40 -1.69 27.23
CA LEU A 528 19.14 -0.45 27.00
C LEU A 528 18.32 0.67 26.35
N TYR A 529 17.09 0.41 25.89
CA TYR A 529 16.27 1.40 25.18
C TYR A 529 14.96 1.69 25.92
N THR A 530 15.02 2.56 26.94
CA THR A 530 13.82 3.19 27.49
C THR A 530 13.25 4.14 26.45
N ALA A 531 12.31 3.64 25.64
CA ALA A 531 11.70 4.42 24.56
C ALA A 531 11.11 5.72 25.12
N GLN A 532 11.61 6.85 24.62
CA GLN A 532 11.08 8.16 24.96
C GLN A 532 9.58 8.22 24.60
N PRO A 533 8.75 8.90 25.41
CA PRO A 533 7.33 9.03 25.09
C PRO A 533 7.13 9.81 23.79
N VAL A 534 6.09 9.47 23.04
CA VAL A 534 5.64 10.23 21.87
C VAL A 534 5.41 11.69 22.28
N THR A 535 5.93 12.62 21.48
CA THR A 535 5.84 14.07 21.70
C THR A 535 4.78 14.72 20.81
N TYR A 536 4.52 16.00 21.03
CA TYR A 536 3.65 16.79 20.15
C TYR A 536 4.26 16.90 18.73
N ASP A 537 5.57 17.16 18.65
CA ASP A 537 6.27 17.36 17.38
C ASP A 537 6.36 16.06 16.56
N ASP A 538 6.42 14.90 17.22
CA ASP A 538 6.28 13.60 16.57
C ASP A 538 4.94 13.46 15.83
N LEU A 539 3.82 13.84 16.49
CA LEU A 539 2.50 13.74 15.88
C LEU A 539 2.29 14.81 14.80
N ALA A 540 2.84 16.01 14.98
CA ALA A 540 2.81 17.06 13.95
C ALA A 540 3.57 16.62 12.69
N MET A 541 4.78 16.08 12.85
CA MET A 541 5.58 15.51 11.75
C MET A 541 4.87 14.32 11.09
N LEU A 542 4.27 13.41 11.86
CA LEU A 542 3.47 12.30 11.32
C LEU A 542 2.30 12.79 10.47
N VAL A 543 1.57 13.82 10.92
CA VAL A 543 0.50 14.45 10.14
C VAL A 543 1.03 15.08 8.86
N ASP A 544 2.16 15.79 8.90
CA ASP A 544 2.74 16.40 7.70
C ASP A 544 3.15 15.36 6.65
N LEU A 545 3.62 14.19 7.10
CA LEU A 545 4.02 13.07 6.24
C LEU A 545 2.81 12.33 5.63
N PHE A 546 1.65 12.38 6.28
CA PHE A 546 0.40 11.71 5.89
C PHE A 546 -0.78 12.70 5.88
N PHE A 547 -0.67 13.75 5.07
CA PHE A 547 -1.52 14.94 5.18
C PHE A 547 -2.90 14.80 4.50
N LEU A 548 -3.06 15.23 3.24
CA LEU A 548 -4.34 15.26 2.52
C LEU A 548 -4.25 14.64 1.11
N PRO A 549 -5.38 14.36 0.43
CA PRO A 549 -5.36 13.73 -0.89
C PRO A 549 -4.63 14.53 -1.99
N PHE A 550 -4.54 15.86 -1.84
CA PHE A 550 -4.04 16.81 -2.86
C PHE A 550 -2.91 17.72 -2.35
N GLU A 551 -2.36 17.44 -1.18
CA GLU A 551 -1.37 18.27 -0.48
C GLU A 551 -0.60 17.41 0.51
N HIS A 552 0.74 17.48 0.48
CA HIS A 552 1.61 16.99 1.57
C HIS A 552 1.81 18.12 2.59
N GLY A 553 2.01 17.79 3.86
CA GLY A 553 2.30 18.81 4.86
C GLY A 553 3.70 19.42 4.67
N PRO A 554 3.96 20.60 5.26
CA PRO A 554 5.21 21.35 5.08
C PRO A 554 6.49 20.53 5.25
N PHE A 555 6.56 19.66 6.26
CA PHE A 555 7.73 18.80 6.47
C PHE A 555 7.91 17.74 5.36
N GLY A 556 6.82 17.17 4.84
CA GLY A 556 6.86 16.22 3.72
C GLY A 556 7.37 16.87 2.43
N VAL A 557 6.89 18.08 2.13
CA VAL A 557 7.38 18.90 0.99
C VAL A 557 8.86 19.21 1.14
N HIS A 558 9.29 19.70 2.31
CA HIS A 558 10.69 20.00 2.61
C HIS A 558 11.62 18.79 2.39
N LEU A 559 11.18 17.59 2.79
CA LEU A 559 11.97 16.36 2.63
C LEU A 559 12.11 15.96 1.15
N ILE A 560 11.08 16.16 0.32
CA ILE A 560 11.18 15.99 -1.14
C ILE A 560 12.14 17.02 -1.76
N GLU A 561 11.96 18.30 -1.47
CA GLU A 561 12.70 19.40 -2.09
C GLU A 561 14.20 19.37 -1.77
N GLU A 562 14.57 19.13 -0.50
CA GLU A 562 15.98 18.99 -0.10
C GLU A 562 16.63 17.78 -0.78
N PHE A 563 15.93 16.64 -0.87
CA PHE A 563 16.49 15.47 -1.56
C PHE A 563 16.71 15.73 -3.05
N ILE A 564 15.75 16.35 -3.74
CA ILE A 564 15.88 16.73 -5.15
C ILE A 564 17.07 17.69 -5.34
N TRP A 565 17.23 18.68 -4.47
CA TRP A 565 18.35 19.60 -4.54
C TRP A 565 19.70 18.90 -4.31
N LEU A 566 19.81 18.06 -3.27
CA LEU A 566 21.04 17.33 -2.95
C LEU A 566 21.44 16.36 -4.07
N LYS A 567 20.46 15.63 -4.63
CA LYS A 567 20.64 14.74 -5.78
C LYS A 567 21.14 15.50 -7.01
N THR A 568 20.46 16.60 -7.37
CA THR A 568 20.78 17.42 -8.55
C THR A 568 22.18 18.05 -8.44
N ASN A 569 22.55 18.52 -7.25
CA ASN A 569 23.81 19.21 -6.99
C ASN A 569 24.96 18.29 -6.53
N SER A 570 24.74 16.97 -6.45
CA SER A 570 25.76 15.97 -6.07
C SER A 570 27.04 16.00 -6.93
N ARG A 571 26.96 16.54 -8.15
CA ARG A 571 28.13 16.77 -9.02
C ARG A 571 29.13 17.79 -8.44
N ILE A 572 28.72 18.66 -7.51
CA ILE A 572 29.58 19.66 -6.85
C ILE A 572 30.61 19.00 -5.93
N VAL A 573 30.19 17.98 -5.17
CA VAL A 573 31.04 17.20 -4.26
C VAL A 573 31.75 16.02 -4.94
N SER A 574 31.39 15.73 -6.19
CA SER A 574 32.00 14.68 -7.00
C SER A 574 33.47 14.97 -7.32
N LYS A 575 34.34 14.01 -7.02
CA LYS A 575 35.78 14.06 -7.37
C LYS A 575 36.06 13.90 -8.88
N CYS A 576 35.05 13.82 -9.75
CA CYS A 576 35.25 13.68 -11.20
C CYS A 576 35.62 15.02 -11.87
N LYS A 577 36.93 15.25 -12.01
CA LYS A 577 37.59 16.19 -12.95
C LYS A 577 36.97 17.60 -13.05
N ARG A 578 37.58 18.57 -12.35
CA ARG A 578 38.07 19.93 -12.78
C ARG A 578 37.36 20.73 -13.91
N THR A 579 36.13 20.40 -14.31
CA THR A 579 35.46 20.98 -15.50
C THR A 579 34.24 21.83 -15.15
N LEU A 580 33.81 21.84 -13.88
CA LEU A 580 32.79 22.73 -13.34
C LEU A 580 33.47 23.81 -12.47
N ARG A 581 32.95 25.04 -12.56
CA ARG A 581 33.36 26.18 -11.73
C ARG A 581 32.69 26.12 -10.34
N SER A 582 32.72 24.98 -9.66
CA SER A 582 32.26 24.92 -8.27
C SER A 582 33.25 25.67 -7.37
N THR A 583 32.71 26.55 -6.55
CA THR A 583 33.43 27.31 -5.52
C THR A 583 33.58 26.46 -4.26
N ALA A 584 34.42 26.90 -3.32
CA ALA A 584 34.54 26.21 -2.02
C ALA A 584 33.26 26.40 -1.19
N GLU A 585 32.57 27.51 -1.42
CA GLU A 585 31.28 27.88 -0.87
C GLU A 585 30.17 26.93 -1.32
N ASP A 586 30.10 26.57 -2.62
CA ASP A 586 29.10 25.61 -3.15
C ASP A 586 29.25 24.21 -2.52
N VAL A 587 30.51 23.75 -2.37
CA VAL A 587 30.84 22.47 -1.71
C VAL A 587 30.41 22.50 -0.24
N LYS A 588 30.64 23.64 0.43
CA LYS A 588 30.24 23.84 1.82
C LYS A 588 28.71 23.85 1.97
N GLU A 589 27.98 24.55 1.10
CA GLU A 589 26.50 24.55 1.12
C GLU A 589 25.96 23.12 0.97
N TRP A 590 26.50 22.34 0.03
CA TRP A 590 26.05 20.96 -0.18
C TRP A 590 26.23 20.11 1.08
N HIS A 591 27.37 20.21 1.76
CA HIS A 591 27.60 19.48 3.00
C HIS A 591 26.70 19.97 4.15
N GLU A 592 26.49 21.28 4.32
CA GLU A 592 25.59 21.82 5.35
C GLU A 592 24.13 21.42 5.14
N ARG A 593 23.65 21.39 3.88
CA ARG A 593 22.31 20.89 3.54
C ARG A 593 22.20 19.38 3.69
N SER A 594 23.24 18.63 3.31
CA SER A 594 23.31 17.18 3.52
C SER A 594 23.23 16.82 5.02
N GLU A 595 23.86 17.58 5.90
CA GLU A 595 23.79 17.37 7.36
C GLU A 595 22.40 17.70 7.93
N LYS A 596 21.78 18.79 7.46
CA LYS A 596 20.38 19.13 7.82
C LYS A 596 19.41 18.04 7.36
N TYR A 597 19.57 17.54 6.13
CA TYR A 597 18.75 16.46 5.60
C TYR A 597 18.93 15.15 6.40
N ASP A 598 20.17 14.79 6.76
CA ASP A 598 20.42 13.61 7.60
C ASP A 598 19.70 13.70 8.96
N LYS A 599 19.69 14.90 9.57
CA LYS A 599 18.96 15.20 10.80
C LYS A 599 17.45 15.10 10.60
N SER A 600 16.88 15.69 9.54
CA SER A 600 15.45 15.56 9.22
C SER A 600 15.03 14.10 9.03
N CYS A 601 15.80 13.31 8.28
CA CYS A 601 15.56 11.86 8.17
C CYS A 601 15.70 11.14 9.51
N GLN A 602 16.63 11.54 10.38
CA GLN A 602 16.76 10.95 11.71
C GLN A 602 15.53 11.23 12.58
N SER A 603 15.01 12.47 12.56
CA SER A 603 13.80 12.84 13.30
C SER A 603 12.60 11.98 12.91
N VAL A 604 12.43 11.64 11.62
CA VAL A 604 11.39 10.70 11.17
C VAL A 604 11.61 9.29 11.71
N LEU A 605 12.84 8.77 11.65
CA LEU A 605 13.15 7.43 12.16
C LEU A 605 12.91 7.35 13.68
N ASP A 606 13.35 8.36 14.42
CA ASP A 606 13.17 8.46 15.87
C ASP A 606 11.68 8.60 16.25
N MET A 607 10.91 9.38 15.48
CA MET A 607 9.46 9.49 15.59
C MET A 607 8.77 8.14 15.40
N VAL A 608 9.09 7.40 14.33
CA VAL A 608 8.56 6.05 14.11
C VAL A 608 8.91 5.14 15.28
N ASN A 609 10.14 5.20 15.80
CA ASN A 609 10.55 4.39 16.95
C ASN A 609 9.78 4.74 18.24
N ARG A 610 9.51 6.03 18.51
CA ARG A 610 8.66 6.45 19.64
C ARG A 610 7.21 5.98 19.46
N LEU A 611 6.65 6.11 18.25
CA LEU A 611 5.30 5.64 17.91
C LEU A 611 5.14 4.13 18.06
N LEU A 612 6.11 3.34 17.58
CA LEU A 612 6.09 1.87 17.71
C LEU A 612 6.09 1.38 19.16
N ASN A 613 6.54 2.21 20.10
CA ASN A 613 6.56 1.95 21.54
C ASN A 613 5.41 2.65 22.30
N ALA A 614 4.45 3.29 21.61
CA ALA A 614 3.36 4.01 22.26
C ALA A 614 2.41 3.07 23.04
N PRO A 615 1.86 3.52 24.19
CA PRO A 615 0.96 2.69 25.02
C PRO A 615 -0.36 2.32 24.33
N ASN A 616 -0.91 3.19 23.47
CA ASN A 616 -2.12 2.89 22.71
C ASN A 616 -1.82 1.96 21.52
N ARG A 617 -1.71 0.65 21.82
CA ARG A 617 -1.40 -0.37 20.81
C ARG A 617 -2.36 -0.40 19.63
N ALA A 618 -3.65 -0.08 19.81
CA ALA A 618 -4.62 -0.09 18.73
C ALA A 618 -4.23 0.89 17.60
N ALA A 619 -3.89 2.13 17.97
CA ALA A 619 -3.41 3.13 17.02
C ALA A 619 -2.08 2.71 16.36
N VAL A 620 -1.18 2.08 17.12
CA VAL A 620 0.10 1.57 16.57
C VAL A 620 -0.13 0.48 15.53
N TYR A 621 -1.01 -0.49 15.78
CA TYR A 621 -1.29 -1.59 14.83
C TYR A 621 -1.91 -1.08 13.53
N GLU A 622 -2.84 -0.11 13.60
CA GLU A 622 -3.48 0.45 12.40
C GLU A 622 -2.54 1.36 11.59
N LEU A 623 -1.68 2.15 12.25
CA LEU A 623 -0.68 2.97 11.58
C LEU A 623 0.55 2.18 11.09
N PHE A 624 0.77 0.95 11.60
CA PHE A 624 2.01 0.19 11.37
C PHE A 624 2.40 0.02 9.90
N PRO A 625 1.50 -0.37 8.96
CA PRO A 625 1.87 -0.59 7.57
C PRO A 625 2.45 0.69 6.92
N TYR A 626 1.81 1.83 7.18
CA TYR A 626 2.18 3.13 6.64
C TYR A 626 3.54 3.62 7.19
N ILE A 627 3.74 3.55 8.51
CA ILE A 627 4.99 4.00 9.14
C ILE A 627 6.17 3.05 8.90
N TYR A 628 5.93 1.76 8.67
CA TYR A 628 6.96 0.79 8.32
C TYR A 628 7.49 1.02 6.89
N GLU A 629 6.61 1.24 5.90
CA GLU A 629 7.04 1.56 4.53
C GLU A 629 7.81 2.89 4.48
N LEU A 630 7.31 3.92 5.18
CA LEU A 630 7.99 5.21 5.34
C LEU A 630 9.39 5.07 5.96
N LYS A 631 9.52 4.31 7.07
CA LYS A 631 10.81 4.04 7.74
C LYS A 631 11.84 3.48 6.76
N GLY A 632 11.45 2.50 5.94
CA GLY A 632 12.33 1.88 4.94
C GLY A 632 12.82 2.88 3.89
N ILE A 633 11.90 3.65 3.29
CA ILE A 633 12.24 4.61 2.22
C ILE A 633 13.04 5.81 2.75
N VAL A 634 12.73 6.33 3.94
CA VAL A 634 13.52 7.42 4.55
C VAL A 634 14.93 6.96 4.92
N ALA A 635 15.09 5.74 5.46
CA ALA A 635 16.41 5.17 5.72
C ALA A 635 17.23 4.97 4.42
N LEU A 636 16.58 4.54 3.34
CA LEU A 636 17.18 4.38 2.02
C LEU A 636 17.62 5.73 1.41
N LEU A 637 16.79 6.76 1.47
CA LEU A 637 17.15 8.11 1.00
C LEU A 637 18.30 8.71 1.83
N LYS A 638 18.26 8.57 3.16
CA LYS A 638 19.35 8.97 4.08
C LYS A 638 20.68 8.28 3.71
N SER A 639 20.64 6.98 3.43
CA SER A 639 21.80 6.18 2.99
C SER A 639 22.36 6.67 1.65
N LEU A 640 21.47 6.97 0.69
CA LEU A 640 21.82 7.43 -0.65
C LEU A 640 22.48 8.82 -0.63
N VAL A 641 22.00 9.75 0.21
CA VAL A 641 22.64 11.07 0.38
C VAL A 641 24.06 10.94 0.96
N LYS A 642 24.29 10.07 1.96
CA LYS A 642 25.65 9.79 2.47
C LYS A 642 26.58 9.23 1.39
N TRP A 643 26.06 8.35 0.53
CA TRP A 643 26.79 7.80 -0.60
C TRP A 643 27.15 8.87 -1.64
N LEU A 644 26.21 9.75 -2.00
CA LEU A 644 26.43 10.87 -2.93
C LEU A 644 27.57 11.79 -2.45
N GLY A 645 27.62 12.09 -1.15
CA GLY A 645 28.69 12.92 -0.56
C GLY A 645 30.08 12.27 -0.55
N SER A 646 30.17 10.95 -0.79
CA SER A 646 31.41 10.18 -0.66
C SER A 646 32.04 9.79 -2.01
N ASN A 647 31.25 9.75 -3.10
CA ASN A 647 31.62 9.07 -4.34
C ASN A 647 32.05 9.99 -5.51
N ARG A 648 32.63 9.40 -6.56
CA ARG A 648 33.24 10.07 -7.72
C ARG A 648 32.27 10.41 -8.87
N GLY A 649 30.95 10.47 -8.63
CA GLY A 649 30.02 11.24 -9.46
C GLY A 649 28.77 10.54 -9.99
N TYR A 650 27.94 11.36 -10.60
CA TYR A 650 26.59 11.06 -11.08
C TYR A 650 26.48 11.48 -12.56
N LYS A 651 26.28 10.49 -13.45
CA LYS A 651 26.37 10.73 -14.90
C LYS A 651 25.09 11.28 -15.49
N ASP A 652 23.94 10.64 -15.30
CA ASP A 652 22.69 11.04 -15.97
C ASP A 652 21.65 11.56 -14.98
N ALA A 653 21.27 12.83 -15.18
CA ALA A 653 20.25 13.50 -14.40
C ALA A 653 18.86 13.09 -14.93
N PHE A 654 18.16 12.26 -14.17
CA PHE A 654 16.75 11.94 -14.45
C PHE A 654 15.88 13.11 -14.03
N LEU A 655 15.17 13.69 -15.00
CA LEU A 655 14.09 14.63 -14.73
C LEU A 655 12.90 13.85 -14.15
N THR A 656 12.39 14.29 -13.00
CA THR A 656 11.01 13.96 -12.62
C THR A 656 10.07 14.45 -13.72
N GLY A 657 9.05 13.65 -14.07
CA GLY A 657 8.00 14.08 -14.98
C GLY A 657 7.31 15.35 -14.44
N LYS A 658 6.79 16.19 -15.33
CA LYS A 658 6.03 17.41 -14.96
C LYS A 658 4.62 17.10 -14.38
N GLU A 659 4.40 15.87 -13.93
CA GLU A 659 3.12 15.39 -13.46
C GLU A 659 2.95 15.73 -11.97
N GLU A 660 1.72 16.08 -11.59
CA GLU A 660 1.44 16.54 -10.23
C GLU A 660 1.56 15.38 -9.22
N PRO A 661 2.05 15.61 -7.98
CA PRO A 661 2.30 14.56 -6.99
C PRO A 661 1.18 13.55 -6.76
N TRP A 662 -0.08 13.99 -6.89
CA TRP A 662 -1.30 13.20 -6.68
C TRP A 662 -1.76 12.36 -7.88
N VAL A 663 -1.10 12.45 -9.04
CA VAL A 663 -1.40 11.60 -10.21
C VAL A 663 -1.04 10.13 -9.95
N PHE A 664 -0.05 9.89 -9.08
CA PHE A 664 0.48 8.56 -8.80
C PHE A 664 -0.01 7.99 -7.47
N ARG A 665 -0.26 6.67 -7.43
CA ARG A 665 -0.55 5.94 -6.20
C ARG A 665 0.63 5.97 -5.20
N GLY A 666 0.31 5.77 -3.93
CA GLY A 666 1.29 5.63 -2.84
C GLY A 666 1.61 6.89 -2.03
N GLY A 667 0.98 8.03 -2.33
CA GLY A 667 1.18 9.28 -1.57
C GLY A 667 2.65 9.72 -1.49
N LEU A 668 3.03 10.33 -0.36
CA LEU A 668 4.40 10.78 -0.10
C LEU A 668 5.41 9.64 -0.22
N THR A 669 5.11 8.48 0.37
CA THR A 669 5.97 7.29 0.34
C THR A 669 6.26 6.83 -1.09
N GLY A 670 5.23 6.76 -1.94
CA GLY A 670 5.37 6.45 -3.36
C GLY A 670 6.13 7.52 -4.15
N GLU A 671 6.03 8.80 -3.77
CA GLU A 671 6.79 9.88 -4.39
C GLU A 671 8.27 9.80 -4.03
N LEU A 672 8.59 9.69 -2.74
CA LEU A 672 9.94 9.44 -2.24
C LEU A 672 10.58 8.20 -2.88
N GLN A 673 9.79 7.15 -3.12
CA GLN A 673 10.22 5.97 -3.87
C GLN A 673 10.59 6.30 -5.33
N ARG A 674 9.79 7.12 -6.04
CA ARG A 674 10.08 7.56 -7.42
C ARG A 674 11.31 8.47 -7.53
N LEU A 675 11.77 9.09 -6.43
CA LEU A 675 13.02 9.86 -6.42
C LEU A 675 14.27 8.96 -6.50
N LEU A 676 14.14 7.66 -6.19
CA LEU A 676 15.23 6.68 -6.24
C LEU A 676 15.47 6.20 -7.69
N PRO A 677 16.73 6.08 -8.14
CA PRO A 677 17.04 5.62 -9.49
C PRO A 677 16.93 4.09 -9.58
N ILE A 678 15.71 3.55 -9.56
CA ILE A 678 15.44 2.11 -9.64
C ILE A 678 14.20 1.76 -10.49
N ASP A 679 14.02 2.43 -11.62
CA ASP A 679 12.96 2.08 -12.59
C ASP A 679 13.02 0.59 -12.95
N GLY A 680 11.86 -0.06 -13.14
CA GLY A 680 11.79 -1.50 -13.39
C GLY A 680 11.99 -2.39 -12.16
N ALA A 681 12.22 -1.83 -10.97
CA ALA A 681 12.46 -2.59 -9.75
C ALA A 681 11.34 -2.51 -8.70
N GLY A 682 10.07 -2.50 -9.15
CA GLY A 682 8.90 -2.45 -8.28
C GLY A 682 8.90 -3.51 -7.17
N ASP A 683 9.40 -4.71 -7.48
CA ASP A 683 9.46 -5.87 -6.56
C ASP A 683 10.26 -5.60 -5.27
N LEU A 684 11.25 -4.69 -5.32
CA LEU A 684 12.02 -4.28 -4.13
C LEU A 684 11.14 -3.64 -3.06
N PHE A 685 10.08 -2.96 -3.50
CA PHE A 685 9.17 -2.17 -2.68
C PHE A 685 7.80 -2.84 -2.47
N HIS A 686 7.59 -4.02 -3.08
CA HIS A 686 6.45 -4.88 -2.77
C HIS A 686 6.82 -5.75 -1.57
N GLN A 687 6.49 -5.27 -0.38
CA GLN A 687 6.57 -6.02 0.86
C GLN A 687 5.32 -5.77 1.69
N ARG A 688 4.65 -6.84 2.10
CA ARG A 688 3.66 -6.75 3.17
C ARG A 688 4.40 -6.41 4.45
N ALA A 689 3.96 -5.38 5.17
CA ALA A 689 4.44 -5.14 6.53
C ALA A 689 4.24 -6.40 7.40
N PRO A 690 5.14 -6.70 8.35
CA PRO A 690 4.97 -7.81 9.28
C PRO A 690 3.60 -7.79 9.98
N ASP A 691 3.07 -8.96 10.35
CA ASP A 691 1.77 -9.06 11.05
C ASP A 691 1.81 -8.44 12.47
N SER A 692 2.99 -8.14 13.01
CA SER A 692 3.19 -7.47 14.29
C SER A 692 4.22 -6.33 14.21
N PRO A 693 4.01 -5.19 14.91
CA PRO A 693 4.98 -4.10 14.97
C PRO A 693 6.29 -4.54 15.61
N GLN A 694 7.38 -4.47 14.85
CA GLN A 694 8.73 -4.74 15.32
C GLN A 694 9.45 -3.44 15.68
N SER A 695 10.09 -3.42 16.85
CA SER A 695 10.89 -2.29 17.34
C SER A 695 12.34 -2.29 16.85
N SER A 696 12.77 -3.31 16.10
CA SER A 696 14.14 -3.44 15.59
C SER A 696 14.54 -2.25 14.72
N ILE A 697 15.61 -1.56 15.10
CA ILE A 697 16.18 -0.43 14.37
C ILE A 697 17.38 -0.95 13.60
N TYR A 698 17.43 -0.64 12.30
CA TYR A 698 18.56 -0.95 11.44
C TYR A 698 19.03 0.33 10.75
N ILE A 699 20.34 0.55 10.75
CA ILE A 699 20.97 1.68 10.06
C ILE A 699 21.73 1.11 8.87
N ILE A 700 21.26 1.42 7.65
CA ILE A 700 22.03 1.14 6.44
C ILE A 700 22.93 2.36 6.17
N ARG A 701 24.17 2.11 5.75
CA ARG A 701 25.10 3.17 5.31
C ARG A 701 26.17 2.59 4.38
N PRO A 702 26.89 3.45 3.63
CA PRO A 702 28.13 3.04 2.99
C PRO A 702 29.11 2.41 3.99
N TYR A 703 29.87 1.43 3.51
CA TYR A 703 30.96 0.78 4.22
C TYR A 703 32.07 1.79 4.57
N LEU A 704 32.64 1.64 5.77
CA LEU A 704 33.81 2.35 6.25
C LEU A 704 34.89 1.33 6.62
N HIS A 705 36.17 1.66 6.44
CA HIS A 705 37.28 0.73 6.72
C HIS A 705 37.25 0.08 8.14
N PRO A 706 36.82 0.76 9.23
CA PRO A 706 36.68 0.12 10.54
C PRO A 706 35.67 -1.05 10.59
N ASP A 707 34.72 -1.13 9.65
CA ASP A 707 33.69 -2.17 9.62
C ASP A 707 34.22 -3.54 9.16
N GLN A 708 35.48 -3.61 8.68
CA GLN A 708 36.04 -4.80 8.01
C GLN A 708 35.92 -6.06 8.86
N ASP A 709 36.25 -5.96 10.15
CA ASP A 709 36.28 -7.12 11.05
C ASP A 709 34.87 -7.63 11.35
N ASP A 710 33.87 -6.74 11.52
CA ASP A 710 32.47 -7.15 11.67
C ASP A 710 31.90 -7.74 10.37
N VAL A 711 32.25 -7.19 9.20
CA VAL A 711 31.87 -7.76 7.90
C VAL A 711 32.47 -9.16 7.72
N TYR A 712 33.70 -9.40 8.19
CA TYR A 712 34.34 -10.71 8.19
C TYR A 712 33.66 -11.65 9.19
N GLU A 713 33.24 -11.18 10.36
CA GLU A 713 32.44 -11.97 11.31
C GLU A 713 31.11 -12.41 10.70
N VAL A 714 30.36 -11.50 10.08
CA VAL A 714 29.11 -11.83 9.36
C VAL A 714 29.39 -12.84 8.24
N CYS A 715 30.42 -12.61 7.43
CA CYS A 715 30.78 -13.51 6.33
C CYS A 715 31.08 -14.94 6.81
N ARG A 716 31.79 -15.09 7.93
CA ARG A 716 32.10 -16.38 8.55
C ARG A 716 30.86 -17.05 9.16
N LYS A 717 29.96 -16.27 9.76
CA LYS A 717 28.69 -16.75 10.32
C LYS A 717 27.62 -17.12 9.28
N THR A 718 27.94 -17.04 7.99
CA THR A 718 27.04 -17.39 6.89
C THR A 718 27.73 -18.18 5.77
N CYS A 719 28.96 -18.67 5.95
CA CYS A 719 29.72 -19.29 4.86
C CYS A 719 29.48 -20.79 4.67
N ASP A 720 28.74 -21.44 5.59
CA ASP A 720 28.38 -22.86 5.52
C ASP A 720 26.96 -23.00 4.99
N ASP A 721 26.75 -22.78 3.69
CA ASP A 721 25.44 -22.78 3.01
C ASP A 721 24.35 -21.93 3.71
N GLY A 722 24.76 -20.75 4.21
CA GLY A 722 23.90 -19.84 4.96
C GLY A 722 23.75 -20.18 6.46
N LEU A 723 24.58 -21.08 6.99
CA LEU A 723 24.75 -21.41 8.40
C LEU A 723 26.09 -20.87 8.95
N ASP A 724 26.26 -20.99 10.27
CA ASP A 724 27.43 -20.46 11.00
C ASP A 724 28.67 -21.35 10.80
N GLY A 725 29.59 -20.89 9.95
CA GLY A 725 30.87 -21.54 9.67
C GLY A 725 32.00 -21.16 10.63
N THR A 726 31.71 -20.60 11.82
CA THR A 726 32.73 -20.15 12.79
C THR A 726 33.75 -21.24 13.14
N ASP A 727 33.29 -22.49 13.28
CA ASP A 727 34.14 -23.64 13.65
C ASP A 727 34.81 -24.35 12.45
N VAL A 728 34.55 -23.90 11.21
CA VAL A 728 35.11 -24.51 9.99
C VAL A 728 36.58 -24.09 9.76
N PHE A 729 36.96 -22.88 10.21
CA PHE A 729 38.30 -22.30 10.00
C PHE A 729 38.92 -21.76 11.31
N PRO A 730 39.06 -22.57 12.38
CA PRO A 730 39.43 -22.08 13.71
C PRO A 730 40.81 -21.39 13.74
N ASP A 731 41.79 -21.92 13.00
CA ASP A 731 43.16 -21.37 12.94
C ASP A 731 43.28 -20.15 11.99
N HIS A 732 42.28 -19.91 11.14
CA HIS A 732 42.32 -18.90 10.08
C HIS A 732 41.00 -18.12 9.95
N PRO A 733 40.54 -17.40 11.00
CA PRO A 733 39.21 -16.77 11.04
C PRO A 733 38.97 -15.72 9.94
N ALA A 734 40.02 -15.10 9.40
CA ALA A 734 39.91 -14.11 8.33
C ALA A 734 39.84 -14.72 6.91
N LEU A 735 40.22 -15.99 6.74
CA LEU A 735 40.45 -16.63 5.43
C LEU A 735 39.22 -16.57 4.50
N ILE A 736 38.04 -16.79 5.06
CA ILE A 736 36.80 -16.79 4.28
C ILE A 736 36.36 -15.37 3.91
N GLY A 737 36.61 -14.38 4.77
CA GLY A 737 36.40 -12.97 4.47
C GLY A 737 37.34 -12.47 3.37
N ASP A 738 38.62 -12.81 3.47
CA ASP A 738 39.64 -12.53 2.47
C ASP A 738 39.33 -13.17 1.09
N LYS A 739 38.76 -14.39 1.08
CA LYS A 739 38.28 -15.09 -0.13
C LYS A 739 37.07 -14.40 -0.75
N LEU A 740 36.02 -14.15 0.05
CA LEU A 740 34.68 -13.86 -0.49
C LEU A 740 34.36 -12.38 -0.62
N VAL A 741 34.91 -11.50 0.24
CA VAL A 741 34.51 -10.09 0.34
C VAL A 741 35.66 -9.07 0.40
N GLY A 742 36.84 -9.44 0.91
CA GLY A 742 37.96 -8.51 1.14
C GLY A 742 38.43 -7.75 -0.10
N SER A 743 38.37 -8.39 -1.26
CA SER A 743 38.66 -7.77 -2.56
C SER A 743 37.67 -6.65 -2.92
N PHE A 744 36.39 -6.79 -2.62
CA PHE A 744 35.39 -5.73 -2.84
C PHE A 744 35.62 -4.56 -1.88
N LEU A 745 35.84 -4.85 -0.59
CA LEU A 745 36.10 -3.82 0.43
C LEU A 745 37.35 -2.98 0.10
N THR A 746 38.35 -3.59 -0.55
CA THR A 746 39.62 -2.93 -0.92
C THR A 746 39.59 -2.27 -2.29
N LEU A 747 39.04 -2.93 -3.32
CA LEU A 747 39.13 -2.50 -4.73
C LEU A 747 37.89 -1.77 -5.26
N SER A 748 36.76 -1.85 -4.53
CA SER A 748 35.45 -1.37 -4.97
C SER A 748 34.58 -0.88 -3.80
N SER A 749 35.24 -0.30 -2.78
CA SER A 749 34.61 0.20 -1.54
C SER A 749 33.41 1.11 -1.74
N GLU A 750 33.36 1.85 -2.85
CA GLU A 750 32.30 2.79 -3.21
C GLU A 750 30.96 2.15 -3.60
N PHE A 751 30.91 0.82 -3.75
CA PHE A 751 29.69 0.02 -3.95
C PHE A 751 29.46 -1.00 -2.82
N CYS A 752 30.04 -0.74 -1.64
CA CYS A 752 29.86 -1.55 -0.45
C CYS A 752 28.96 -0.81 0.57
N PHE A 753 27.94 -1.50 1.07
CA PHE A 753 27.03 -1.01 2.10
C PHE A 753 26.92 -2.03 3.24
N VAL A 754 26.70 -1.54 4.44
CA VAL A 754 26.51 -2.33 5.66
C VAL A 754 25.17 -1.98 6.31
N ALA A 755 24.50 -2.98 6.88
CA ALA A 755 23.40 -2.81 7.81
C ALA A 755 23.93 -2.99 9.23
N LEU A 756 23.67 -2.02 10.10
CA LEU A 756 23.98 -2.05 11.52
C LEU A 756 22.69 -2.30 12.30
N ASP A 757 22.78 -3.05 13.40
CA ASP A 757 21.68 -3.20 14.36
C ASP A 757 21.62 -2.03 15.37
N ALA A 758 20.69 -2.12 16.33
CA ALA A 758 20.51 -1.10 17.37
C ALA A 758 21.69 -0.96 18.36
N SER A 759 22.70 -1.85 18.31
CA SER A 759 23.96 -1.76 19.06
C SER A 759 25.11 -1.18 18.24
N GLU A 760 24.81 -0.66 17.03
CA GLU A 760 25.78 -0.20 16.02
C GLU A 760 26.72 -1.29 15.47
N LYS A 761 26.44 -2.57 15.73
CA LYS A 761 27.20 -3.69 15.16
C LYS A 761 26.70 -4.06 13.77
N VAL A 762 27.60 -4.37 12.83
CA VAL A 762 27.21 -4.84 11.49
C VAL A 762 26.51 -6.20 11.59
N CYS A 763 25.29 -6.26 11.07
CA CYS A 763 24.43 -7.45 11.06
C CYS A 763 24.22 -8.03 9.65
N GLY A 764 24.59 -7.28 8.62
CA GLY A 764 24.56 -7.69 7.21
C GLY A 764 25.38 -6.75 6.33
N TYR A 765 25.79 -7.23 5.16
CA TYR A 765 26.52 -6.48 4.16
C TYR A 765 26.02 -6.75 2.76
N VAL A 766 26.23 -5.79 1.87
CA VAL A 766 26.17 -5.97 0.42
C VAL A 766 27.38 -5.30 -0.21
N VAL A 767 28.09 -6.02 -1.08
CA VAL A 767 29.29 -5.56 -1.76
C VAL A 767 29.17 -5.80 -3.27
N ALA A 768 29.75 -4.92 -4.07
CA ALA A 768 29.69 -5.05 -5.52
C ALA A 768 30.86 -4.40 -6.25
N ALA A 769 30.99 -4.74 -7.53
CA ALA A 769 31.86 -4.10 -8.48
C ALA A 769 31.07 -3.61 -9.70
N LEU A 770 31.32 -2.36 -10.11
CA LEU A 770 30.59 -1.73 -11.23
C LEU A 770 30.85 -2.42 -12.58
N ASP A 771 32.12 -2.74 -12.85
CA ASP A 771 32.56 -3.50 -14.02
C ASP A 771 33.34 -4.70 -13.52
N ALA A 772 32.74 -5.89 -13.63
CA ALA A 772 33.33 -7.14 -13.18
C ALA A 772 34.63 -7.47 -13.95
N LYS A 773 34.74 -7.11 -15.23
CA LYS A 773 35.92 -7.39 -16.05
C LYS A 773 37.11 -6.50 -15.68
N ASP A 774 36.87 -5.26 -15.27
CA ASP A 774 37.91 -4.41 -14.68
C ASP A 774 38.26 -4.85 -13.25
N PHE A 775 37.26 -5.30 -12.47
CA PHE A 775 37.45 -5.81 -11.11
C PHE A 775 38.33 -7.06 -11.07
N TYR A 776 38.05 -8.10 -11.88
CA TYR A 776 38.89 -9.32 -11.88
C TYR A 776 40.33 -9.04 -12.33
N LYS A 777 40.58 -8.11 -13.26
CA LYS A 777 41.94 -7.68 -13.59
C LYS A 777 42.67 -7.05 -12.41
N LYS A 778 41.99 -6.21 -11.62
CA LYS A 778 42.56 -5.61 -10.41
C LYS A 778 42.75 -6.68 -9.31
N PHE A 779 41.83 -7.61 -9.20
CA PHE A 779 41.90 -8.76 -8.29
C PHE A 779 43.14 -9.61 -8.57
N GLU A 780 43.34 -10.05 -9.82
CA GLU A 780 44.49 -10.88 -10.22
C GLU A 780 45.83 -10.18 -9.96
N VAL A 781 45.94 -8.88 -10.28
CA VAL A 781 47.21 -8.14 -10.16
C VAL A 781 47.53 -7.78 -8.71
N ALA A 782 46.57 -7.27 -7.95
CA ALA A 782 46.80 -6.78 -6.59
C ALA A 782 46.39 -7.81 -5.52
N TRP A 783 45.09 -8.11 -5.41
CA TRP A 783 44.55 -8.87 -4.28
C TRP A 783 45.04 -10.33 -4.25
N LEU A 784 45.05 -11.02 -5.38
CA LEU A 784 45.48 -12.42 -5.47
C LEU A 784 46.96 -12.58 -5.13
N THR A 785 47.80 -11.62 -5.54
CA THR A 785 49.22 -11.56 -5.17
C THR A 785 49.36 -11.45 -3.65
N ASP A 786 48.60 -10.56 -3.00
CA ASP A 786 48.62 -10.38 -1.55
C ASP A 786 48.07 -11.60 -0.80
N LEU A 787 47.02 -12.26 -1.30
CA LEU A 787 46.49 -13.52 -0.74
C LEU A 787 47.53 -14.64 -0.79
N CYS A 788 48.20 -14.82 -1.94
CA CYS A 788 49.24 -15.85 -2.09
C CYS A 788 50.48 -15.59 -1.21
N ASN A 789 50.77 -14.32 -0.89
CA ASN A 789 51.80 -13.94 0.07
C ASN A 789 51.36 -14.17 1.53
N LYS A 790 50.11 -13.85 1.86
CA LYS A 790 49.51 -13.99 3.20
C LYS A 790 49.26 -15.46 3.58
N TYR A 791 48.90 -16.29 2.61
CA TYR A 791 48.56 -17.70 2.77
C TYR A 791 49.45 -18.58 1.88
N PRO A 792 50.59 -19.09 2.40
CA PRO A 792 51.50 -19.95 1.64
C PRO A 792 50.84 -21.24 1.14
N LYS A 793 51.28 -21.75 -0.02
CA LYS A 793 50.71 -22.96 -0.64
C LYS A 793 50.84 -24.19 0.27
N PRO A 794 49.77 -24.99 0.49
CA PRO A 794 49.85 -26.19 1.34
C PRO A 794 50.84 -27.21 0.78
N THR A 795 51.65 -27.79 1.65
CA THR A 795 52.63 -28.84 1.29
C THR A 795 52.11 -30.27 1.50
N ALA A 796 50.89 -30.43 2.03
CA ALA A 796 50.26 -31.72 2.24
C ALA A 796 49.94 -32.42 0.89
N LYS A 797 50.07 -33.75 0.87
CA LYS A 797 49.81 -34.61 -0.31
C LYS A 797 48.65 -35.60 -0.10
N GLY A 798 47.82 -35.37 0.92
CA GLY A 798 46.63 -36.16 1.23
C GLY A 798 45.35 -35.34 1.07
N ASN A 799 44.25 -35.79 1.68
CA ASN A 799 43.05 -34.97 1.83
C ASN A 799 43.42 -33.68 2.57
N LEU A 800 43.12 -32.55 1.96
CA LEU A 800 43.36 -31.23 2.54
C LEU A 800 42.28 -30.93 3.59
N SER A 801 42.62 -30.15 4.61
CA SER A 801 41.59 -29.54 5.46
C SER A 801 40.79 -28.48 4.66
N PRO A 802 39.54 -28.13 5.06
CA PRO A 802 38.76 -27.10 4.36
C PRO A 802 39.50 -25.76 4.22
N ALA A 803 40.33 -25.40 5.22
CA ALA A 803 41.21 -24.24 5.14
C ALA A 803 42.29 -24.38 4.06
N GLU A 804 42.97 -25.52 3.98
CA GLU A 804 43.99 -25.80 2.97
C GLU A 804 43.40 -25.90 1.55
N GLU A 805 42.16 -26.39 1.39
CA GLU A 805 41.45 -26.39 0.11
C GLU A 805 41.22 -24.96 -0.39
N ILE A 806 40.75 -24.06 0.49
CA ILE A 806 40.60 -22.65 0.17
C ILE A 806 41.95 -22.00 -0.17
N ILE A 807 42.99 -22.22 0.65
CA ILE A 807 44.32 -21.65 0.39
C ILE A 807 44.86 -22.17 -0.95
N ASN A 808 44.72 -23.46 -1.24
CA ASN A 808 45.12 -24.04 -2.52
C ASN A 808 44.30 -23.47 -3.70
N SER A 809 43.06 -23.04 -3.49
CA SER A 809 42.27 -22.35 -4.53
C SER A 809 42.86 -21.00 -4.96
N PHE A 810 43.55 -20.27 -4.06
CA PHE A 810 44.26 -19.04 -4.42
C PHE A 810 45.46 -19.33 -5.35
N HIS A 811 46.27 -20.33 -5.01
CA HIS A 811 47.47 -20.71 -5.78
C HIS A 811 47.19 -21.41 -7.11
N ASN A 812 45.93 -21.77 -7.38
CA ASN A 812 45.50 -22.36 -8.66
C ASN A 812 44.26 -21.63 -9.22
N TYR A 813 44.12 -20.34 -8.92
CA TYR A 813 42.98 -19.51 -9.32
C TYR A 813 42.78 -19.50 -10.84
N LYS A 814 41.53 -19.64 -11.27
CA LYS A 814 41.10 -19.55 -12.67
C LYS A 814 39.81 -18.75 -12.75
N VAL A 815 39.81 -17.68 -13.54
CA VAL A 815 38.56 -17.00 -13.93
C VAL A 815 37.98 -17.70 -15.16
N TYR A 816 36.81 -18.30 -15.03
CA TYR A 816 36.02 -18.75 -16.19
C TYR A 816 34.61 -18.16 -16.11
N LEU A 817 34.39 -17.10 -16.91
CA LEU A 817 33.13 -16.38 -16.99
C LEU A 817 32.82 -16.07 -18.46
N PRO A 818 31.62 -16.37 -18.99
CA PRO A 818 31.33 -16.22 -20.41
C PRO A 818 31.47 -14.77 -20.90
N PRO A 819 32.06 -14.54 -22.09
CA PRO A 819 32.16 -13.19 -22.67
C PRO A 819 30.82 -12.46 -22.82
N ASN A 820 29.72 -13.22 -22.97
CA ASN A 820 28.36 -12.70 -23.11
C ASN A 820 27.72 -12.26 -21.79
N LEU A 821 28.17 -12.78 -20.64
CA LEU A 821 27.62 -12.46 -19.32
C LEU A 821 27.78 -10.95 -19.04
N TYR A 822 29.01 -10.46 -19.14
CA TYR A 822 29.38 -9.06 -18.92
C TYR A 822 28.68 -8.05 -19.84
N LYS A 823 28.20 -8.49 -21.02
CA LYS A 823 27.49 -7.62 -21.96
C LYS A 823 26.06 -7.31 -21.51
N ARG A 824 25.44 -8.22 -20.75
CA ARG A 824 24.08 -8.06 -20.21
C ARG A 824 24.08 -7.63 -18.74
N PHE A 825 25.03 -8.15 -17.96
CA PHE A 825 25.21 -7.89 -16.54
C PHE A 825 26.68 -7.46 -16.29
N PRO A 826 27.02 -6.18 -16.51
CA PRO A 826 28.40 -5.71 -16.33
C PRO A 826 28.86 -5.71 -14.87
N SER A 827 27.95 -5.58 -13.91
CA SER A 827 28.27 -5.50 -12.49
C SER A 827 28.21 -6.87 -11.79
N LEU A 828 29.07 -7.07 -10.79
CA LEU A 828 29.10 -8.26 -9.93
C LEU A 828 28.66 -7.86 -8.51
N LEU A 829 27.84 -8.67 -7.83
CA LEU A 829 27.50 -8.47 -6.41
C LEU A 829 27.69 -9.73 -5.55
N ARG A 830 27.84 -9.50 -4.25
CA ARG A 830 27.67 -10.50 -3.19
C ARG A 830 27.05 -9.83 -1.96
N MET A 831 26.20 -10.54 -1.23
CA MET A 831 25.60 -10.04 0.01
C MET A 831 25.45 -11.16 1.02
N SER A 832 25.36 -10.82 2.30
CA SER A 832 24.93 -11.73 3.35
C SER A 832 24.32 -10.97 4.52
N VAL A 833 23.41 -11.62 5.25
CA VAL A 833 22.76 -11.11 6.46
C VAL A 833 22.71 -12.26 7.46
N LEU A 834 23.00 -12.01 8.75
CA LEU A 834 22.94 -13.07 9.75
C LEU A 834 21.52 -13.67 9.81
N PRO A 835 21.35 -15.00 9.88
CA PRO A 835 20.05 -15.66 9.66
C PRO A 835 18.92 -15.15 10.55
N GLN A 836 19.21 -14.81 11.80
CA GLN A 836 18.26 -14.23 12.75
C GLN A 836 17.58 -12.97 12.21
N PHE A 837 18.34 -12.03 11.63
CA PHE A 837 17.79 -10.77 11.12
C PHE A 837 17.11 -10.93 9.76
N LEU A 838 17.55 -11.90 8.94
CA LEU A 838 16.89 -12.21 7.67
C LEU A 838 15.50 -12.86 7.88
N MET A 839 15.32 -13.59 8.98
CA MET A 839 14.02 -14.16 9.37
C MET A 839 13.13 -13.14 10.08
N ASP A 840 13.69 -12.27 10.94
CA ASP A 840 12.92 -11.28 11.67
C ASP A 840 12.44 -10.12 10.78
N ASP A 841 13.32 -9.48 9.99
CA ASP A 841 12.96 -8.35 9.11
C ASP A 841 13.58 -8.48 7.69
N PRO A 842 12.86 -9.12 6.74
CA PRO A 842 13.30 -9.23 5.35
C PRO A 842 13.52 -7.87 4.66
N GLY A 843 12.98 -6.78 5.20
CA GLY A 843 13.13 -5.43 4.65
C GLY A 843 14.58 -4.93 4.68
N VAL A 844 15.40 -5.38 5.63
CA VAL A 844 16.81 -4.97 5.76
C VAL A 844 17.61 -5.37 4.52
N ALA A 845 17.51 -6.64 4.11
CA ALA A 845 18.20 -7.16 2.94
C ALA A 845 17.74 -6.46 1.64
N LYS A 846 16.43 -6.20 1.51
CA LYS A 846 15.89 -5.45 0.36
C LYS A 846 16.37 -4.01 0.29
N ASN A 847 16.37 -3.30 1.42
CA ASN A 847 16.80 -1.90 1.49
C ASN A 847 18.31 -1.76 1.20
N MET A 848 19.13 -2.72 1.62
CA MET A 848 20.54 -2.79 1.22
C MET A 848 20.70 -2.99 -0.29
N MET A 849 19.95 -3.92 -0.88
CA MET A 849 19.94 -4.14 -2.34
C MET A 849 19.45 -2.92 -3.12
N ALA A 850 18.45 -2.20 -2.60
CA ALA A 850 17.97 -0.95 -3.18
C ALA A 850 19.04 0.16 -3.12
N CYS A 851 19.80 0.28 -2.02
CA CYS A 851 20.97 1.17 -1.94
C CYS A 851 22.00 0.84 -3.02
N LEU A 852 22.34 -0.45 -3.15
CA LEU A 852 23.32 -0.92 -4.13
C LEU A 852 22.85 -0.64 -5.57
N PHE A 853 21.62 -1.01 -5.91
CA PHE A 853 21.11 -0.86 -7.28
C PHE A 853 20.99 0.61 -7.66
N ALA A 854 20.54 1.47 -6.73
CA ALA A 854 20.56 2.91 -6.94
C ALA A 854 22.00 3.41 -7.23
N ALA A 855 23.00 2.94 -6.49
CA ALA A 855 24.41 3.30 -6.70
C ALA A 855 24.98 2.79 -8.04
N LEU A 856 24.69 1.55 -8.43
CA LEU A 856 25.14 0.95 -9.70
C LEU A 856 24.47 1.61 -10.92
N LYS A 857 23.14 1.80 -10.88
CA LYS A 857 22.38 2.45 -11.96
C LYS A 857 22.79 3.93 -12.11
N ALA A 858 23.01 4.64 -11.01
CA ALA A 858 23.53 6.02 -11.02
C ALA A 858 24.94 6.16 -11.64
N ASN A 859 25.71 5.07 -11.70
CA ASN A 859 27.03 5.01 -12.35
C ASN A 859 27.00 4.45 -13.79
N GLY A 860 25.82 4.12 -14.31
CA GLY A 860 25.62 3.67 -15.69
C GLY A 860 25.74 2.16 -15.91
N SER A 861 25.56 1.34 -14.86
CA SER A 861 25.39 -0.11 -15.05
C SER A 861 24.03 -0.43 -15.68
N SER A 862 23.98 -1.44 -16.54
CA SER A 862 22.76 -1.96 -17.17
C SER A 862 22.19 -3.21 -16.48
N GLY A 863 22.90 -3.75 -15.48
CA GLY A 863 22.53 -4.99 -14.81
C GLY A 863 23.66 -5.58 -13.98
N VAL A 864 23.29 -6.55 -13.15
CA VAL A 864 24.15 -7.14 -12.14
C VAL A 864 23.98 -8.66 -12.11
N TYR A 865 25.03 -9.39 -11.78
CA TYR A 865 24.97 -10.83 -11.51
C TYR A 865 25.59 -11.19 -10.16
N CYS A 866 25.23 -12.35 -9.63
CA CYS A 866 25.81 -12.94 -8.43
C CYS A 866 26.04 -14.45 -8.60
N GLU A 867 26.93 -14.98 -7.77
CA GLU A 867 27.25 -16.40 -7.65
C GLU A 867 26.68 -16.91 -6.31
N VAL A 868 25.85 -17.95 -6.34
CA VAL A 868 25.14 -18.50 -5.16
C VAL A 868 25.34 -20.01 -5.08
N ASN A 869 25.72 -20.54 -3.92
CA ASN A 869 25.81 -21.99 -3.71
C ASN A 869 24.41 -22.61 -3.81
N ILE A 870 24.29 -23.73 -4.52
CA ILE A 870 23.04 -24.50 -4.66
C ILE A 870 22.56 -25.05 -3.30
N GLY A 871 23.48 -25.27 -2.35
CA GLY A 871 23.17 -25.59 -0.95
C GLY A 871 22.43 -24.47 -0.21
N ASP A 872 22.75 -23.20 -0.50
CA ASP A 872 22.12 -22.02 0.12
C ASP A 872 20.77 -21.69 -0.54
N LYS A 873 19.80 -22.56 -0.24
CA LYS A 873 18.40 -22.41 -0.68
C LYS A 873 17.77 -21.09 -0.22
N ARG A 874 18.23 -20.51 0.89
CA ARG A 874 17.69 -19.25 1.43
C ARG A 874 18.06 -18.08 0.54
N MET A 875 19.34 -17.96 0.19
CA MET A 875 19.80 -16.91 -0.73
C MET A 875 19.27 -17.14 -2.15
N LEU A 876 19.18 -18.38 -2.61
CA LEU A 876 18.56 -18.72 -3.89
C LEU A 876 17.10 -18.23 -3.98
N GLU A 877 16.28 -18.54 -2.97
CA GLU A 877 14.91 -18.04 -2.86
C GLU A 877 14.85 -16.50 -2.77
N PHE A 878 15.75 -15.89 -2.01
CA PHE A 878 15.82 -14.44 -1.85
C PHE A 878 16.10 -13.74 -3.18
N TYR A 879 17.16 -14.13 -3.90
CA TYR A 879 17.48 -13.54 -5.21
C TYR A 879 16.36 -13.78 -6.24
N THR A 880 15.74 -14.96 -6.24
CA THR A 880 14.61 -15.26 -7.13
C THR A 880 13.39 -14.36 -6.84
N LYS A 881 13.03 -14.17 -5.56
CA LYS A 881 11.99 -13.21 -5.13
C LYS A 881 12.35 -11.75 -5.46
N MET A 882 13.64 -11.47 -5.64
CA MET A 882 14.19 -10.18 -6.06
C MET A 882 14.38 -10.09 -7.58
N GLY A 883 13.70 -10.93 -8.38
CA GLY A 883 13.67 -10.84 -9.84
C GLY A 883 14.99 -11.20 -10.54
N PHE A 884 15.90 -11.91 -9.85
CA PHE A 884 17.02 -12.56 -10.51
C PHE A 884 16.58 -13.86 -11.18
N PHE A 885 17.22 -14.20 -12.29
CA PHE A 885 17.00 -15.44 -13.02
C PHE A 885 18.31 -16.14 -13.33
N ASP A 886 18.24 -17.47 -13.49
CA ASP A 886 19.37 -18.30 -13.87
C ASP A 886 19.93 -17.88 -15.24
N VAL A 887 21.26 -17.78 -15.32
CA VAL A 887 21.99 -17.45 -16.54
C VAL A 887 22.68 -18.71 -17.03
N PRO A 888 22.08 -19.48 -17.96
CA PRO A 888 22.59 -20.78 -18.36
C PRO A 888 23.99 -20.65 -18.99
N MET A 889 24.92 -21.42 -18.44
CA MET A 889 26.31 -21.52 -18.88
C MET A 889 26.42 -22.59 -19.97
N LEU A 890 27.29 -22.36 -20.97
CA LEU A 890 27.46 -23.27 -22.11
C LEU A 890 28.49 -24.38 -21.90
N ASP A 891 29.35 -24.28 -20.88
CA ASP A 891 30.36 -25.27 -20.51
C ASP A 891 30.36 -25.50 -18.98
N GLU A 892 30.86 -26.66 -18.57
CA GLU A 892 30.93 -27.20 -17.20
C GLU A 892 31.44 -26.18 -16.15
N TYR A 893 30.51 -25.56 -15.41
CA TYR A 893 30.79 -24.96 -14.11
C TYR A 893 30.71 -26.06 -13.02
N SER A 894 31.27 -25.81 -11.83
CA SER A 894 31.06 -26.68 -10.66
C SER A 894 29.57 -26.96 -10.44
N GLU A 895 29.22 -28.23 -10.17
CA GLU A 895 27.84 -28.68 -9.88
C GLU A 895 27.24 -28.08 -8.58
N GLU A 896 27.97 -27.16 -7.91
CA GLU A 896 27.64 -26.62 -6.59
C GLU A 896 27.25 -25.13 -6.61
N VAL A 897 27.41 -24.39 -7.72
CA VAL A 897 27.14 -22.93 -7.75
C VAL A 897 26.33 -22.52 -8.98
N LEU A 898 25.30 -21.71 -8.75
CA LEU A 898 24.47 -21.10 -9.80
C LEU A 898 24.88 -19.64 -10.05
N ILE A 899 24.79 -19.19 -11.31
CA ILE A 899 24.93 -17.77 -11.65
C ILE A 899 23.54 -17.17 -11.89
N LEU A 900 23.20 -16.18 -11.07
CA LEU A 900 21.94 -15.45 -11.14
C LEU A 900 22.18 -14.04 -11.69
N GLY A 901 21.38 -13.62 -12.68
CA GLY A 901 21.47 -12.32 -13.33
C GLY A 901 20.19 -11.49 -13.17
N ARG A 902 20.33 -10.17 -13.10
CA ARG A 902 19.24 -9.20 -13.09
C ARG A 902 19.59 -7.94 -13.90
N SER A 903 18.70 -7.51 -14.78
CA SER A 903 18.81 -6.22 -15.49
C SER A 903 18.15 -5.09 -14.68
N PHE A 904 18.61 -3.86 -14.93
CA PHE A 904 18.07 -2.62 -14.33
C PHE A 904 17.12 -1.87 -15.28
#